data_AF-A0A956UE99-F1
#
_entry.id   AF-A0A956UE99-F1
#
_cell.length_a   1.000
_cell.length_b   1.000
_cell.length_c   1.000
_cell.angle_alpha   90.00
_cell.angle_beta   90.00
_cell.angle_gamma   90.00
#
_symmetry.space_group_name_H-M   'P 1'
#
loop_
_entity.id
_entity.type
_entity.pdbx_description
1 polymer ?
#
loop_
_entity_poly.entity_id
_entity_poly.type
_entity_poly.pdbx_seq_one_letter_code
_entity_poly.pdbx_strand_id
1 'polypeptide(L)'
;KLDDDGSVFDNPVFTISPDNCQIGDSIMVRVSGWEPGPIGSGTGIKIYQDIRINLITAPLPVKQVVLAWAGQRVMVEHDWRIPGGDHQVDAGDKDMYPNGTLDADGFCPFGVDGAYGFEVTAVRGSGPGNFIPGNDVDVDQCADIADADVSTYTEQFYDDWLFIQNAQGNSVQPGCISRFIYESEDQGQVDIELFVSDLLGDFDFGGELFDNQTKVAVVIYYMKLNTVNVSLVTSVSKPTHNSTGSDFAPGNPWDSSTDVTEADWNVSRDLLVRGRVTGWFTNSNPSGRARDDSDPTNVLPADRWVMPTDWALLQGGSCGYECRPEYDYMFAPNNTKGIALSTPTGQGSATLVTTTVAGSTTTVLKVADASQLPVGQVIKVGAATSTVTVVARTGNTITIGSALAAAPAAGTTISVLTGVPFEGPYSMIDIPGLAPVFGGAALSDLDPGNIKDTILGDGVLDWWDAPMPPAPVTVDINGAGFIKQVRKQDVYYIGGANATGQIFPNAYYYTDIPESPWLPANVAGGGFDWNTWGLDGPGGFGQGAYEYWTAVYVGKNRNGSPGQVISTKLAAELANAVSVYGDSTIARRLVVFSDNHGEFMVIANGDANLTFDECETNLYAGGHHCSMGDVVGVSTISATADYPDFRGKHFPVSTNTATVNWTWGGYKEVTVEDGETQQFKYIVLHALDRDGFCQNENANGRISLHPVLGEQVDWLIDSDEGGRFIDAAHLGTIAVTNQNATTYTYSTAETAHGHKTFPPINDQTVECQTWVKLSNSLLGRTNVFIIAHEPADEGKLGFDRIVDFTDEITYTLNFRWSLITWAGADGISPTDALSGTGANDGGTNILSEVTAVYGWQQQSQSWLSFFPDGVGVPGANDLTGLEEGAAYWIAIKGPNSITWTVVTDVN
;
A
#
# COMPACT_ATOMS: atom_id res chain seq x y z
N LYS A 1 -18.14 -16.74 64.21
CA LYS A 1 -19.17 -17.36 65.10
C LYS A 1 -20.42 -17.67 64.29
N LEU A 2 -21.24 -18.62 64.73
CA LEU A 2 -22.53 -18.93 64.10
C LEU A 2 -23.67 -18.36 64.95
N ASP A 3 -24.70 -17.84 64.31
CA ASP A 3 -25.98 -17.47 64.92
C ASP A 3 -26.86 -18.70 65.15
N ASP A 4 -27.98 -18.50 65.86
CA ASP A 4 -28.93 -19.55 66.26
C ASP A 4 -29.61 -20.26 65.06
N ASP A 5 -29.56 -19.68 63.86
CA ASP A 5 -30.07 -20.26 62.61
C ASP A 5 -28.98 -20.98 61.78
N GLY A 6 -27.73 -21.01 62.28
CA GLY A 6 -26.59 -21.63 61.62
C GLY A 6 -25.89 -20.76 60.59
N SER A 7 -26.26 -19.48 60.47
CA SER A 7 -25.53 -18.51 59.63
C SER A 7 -24.26 -18.00 60.33
N VAL A 8 -23.22 -17.65 59.56
CA VAL A 8 -21.97 -17.08 60.09
C VAL A 8 -22.14 -15.58 60.29
N PHE A 9 -22.02 -15.08 61.52
CA PHE A 9 -22.21 -13.64 61.84
C PHE A 9 -20.89 -12.92 62.21
N ASP A 10 -19.82 -13.66 62.47
CA ASP A 10 -18.55 -13.09 62.95
C ASP A 10 -17.41 -13.75 62.15
N ASN A 11 -17.00 -13.09 61.05
CA ASN A 11 -15.84 -13.47 60.26
C ASN A 11 -14.58 -13.06 61.03
N PRO A 12 -13.65 -13.98 61.32
CA PRO A 12 -12.37 -13.57 61.88
C PRO A 12 -11.59 -12.80 60.82
N VAL A 13 -11.51 -11.47 60.97
CA VAL A 13 -10.62 -10.62 60.17
C VAL A 13 -9.23 -10.71 60.78
N PHE A 14 -8.26 -11.16 60.00
CA PHE A 14 -6.85 -11.20 60.39
C PHE A 14 -6.09 -10.19 59.53
N THR A 15 -5.63 -9.10 60.14
CA THR A 15 -4.72 -8.16 59.48
C THR A 15 -3.29 -8.60 59.71
N ILE A 16 -2.53 -8.76 58.63
CA ILE A 16 -1.11 -9.11 58.66
C ILE A 16 -0.35 -7.89 58.15
N SER A 17 0.38 -7.20 59.03
CA SER A 17 1.43 -6.23 58.64
C SER A 17 2.78 -6.94 58.75
N PRO A 18 3.34 -7.46 57.65
CA PRO A 18 4.65 -8.08 57.68
C PRO A 18 5.75 -6.99 57.71
N ASP A 19 6.22 -6.63 58.90
CA ASP A 19 7.46 -5.85 59.01
C ASP A 19 8.66 -6.77 58.72
N ASN A 20 9.45 -6.45 57.69
CA ASN A 20 10.70 -7.13 57.29
C ASN A 20 10.58 -8.52 56.61
N CYS A 21 9.48 -8.84 55.93
CA CYS A 21 9.46 -10.05 55.08
C CYS A 21 10.30 -9.87 53.80
N GLN A 22 11.02 -10.93 53.39
CA GLN A 22 11.81 -10.97 52.16
C GLN A 22 11.11 -11.76 51.05
N ILE A 23 11.54 -11.54 49.81
CA ILE A 23 11.03 -12.23 48.61
C ILE A 23 11.23 -13.75 48.76
N GLY A 24 10.18 -14.53 48.47
CA GLY A 24 10.19 -15.99 48.59
C GLY A 24 9.86 -16.50 50.00
N ASP A 25 9.65 -15.59 50.97
CA ASP A 25 9.14 -15.97 52.28
C ASP A 25 7.69 -16.47 52.17
N SER A 26 7.37 -17.46 53.00
CA SER A 26 5.99 -17.95 53.15
C SER A 26 5.50 -17.64 54.55
N ILE A 27 4.38 -16.94 54.66
CA ILE A 27 3.68 -16.74 55.92
C ILE A 27 2.70 -17.91 56.09
N MET A 28 2.84 -18.64 57.20
CA MET A 28 1.91 -19.70 57.57
C MET A 28 0.98 -19.22 58.67
N VAL A 29 -0.30 -19.09 58.36
CA VAL A 29 -1.36 -18.81 59.33
C VAL A 29 -2.07 -20.12 59.66
N ARG A 30 -1.96 -20.57 60.92
CA ARG A 30 -2.70 -21.74 61.41
C ARG A 30 -3.95 -21.28 62.13
N VAL A 31 -5.11 -21.53 61.53
CA VAL A 31 -6.41 -21.34 62.18
C VAL A 31 -6.77 -22.63 62.91
N SER A 32 -7.31 -22.53 64.14
CA SER A 32 -7.80 -23.71 64.87
C SER A 32 -9.23 -23.52 65.34
N GLY A 33 -10.05 -24.55 65.16
CA GLY A 33 -11.45 -24.59 65.59
C GLY A 33 -11.77 -25.87 66.34
N TRP A 34 -12.99 -25.98 66.86
CA TRP A 34 -13.49 -27.20 67.48
C TRP A 34 -14.76 -27.64 66.74
N GLU A 35 -14.77 -28.87 66.19
CA GLU A 35 -16.01 -29.44 65.67
C GLU A 35 -16.93 -29.82 66.84
N PRO A 36 -18.24 -29.52 66.78
CA PRO A 36 -19.17 -30.12 67.72
C PRO A 36 -19.19 -31.63 67.48
N GLY A 37 -18.88 -32.42 68.50
CA GLY A 37 -18.89 -33.89 68.40
C GLY A 37 -20.25 -34.41 67.90
N PRO A 38 -20.34 -35.68 67.44
CA PRO A 38 -21.56 -36.21 66.85
C PRO A 38 -22.73 -35.99 67.81
N ILE A 39 -23.69 -35.14 67.41
CA ILE A 39 -24.91 -34.82 68.17
C ILE A 39 -24.66 -33.99 69.46
N GLY A 40 -23.71 -33.05 69.43
CA GLY A 40 -23.70 -31.89 70.34
C GLY A 40 -23.41 -32.14 71.83
N SER A 41 -22.79 -33.27 72.20
CA SER A 41 -22.52 -33.59 73.62
C SER A 41 -21.14 -34.20 73.95
N GLY A 42 -20.18 -34.15 73.03
CA GLY A 42 -18.78 -34.55 73.29
C GLY A 42 -17.82 -33.36 73.36
N THR A 43 -16.69 -33.51 74.05
CA THR A 43 -15.54 -32.60 73.86
C THR A 43 -15.12 -32.69 72.40
N GLY A 44 -15.36 -31.62 71.66
CA GLY A 44 -15.13 -31.54 70.22
C GLY A 44 -13.73 -31.95 69.82
N ILE A 45 -13.53 -32.30 68.55
CA ILE A 45 -12.19 -32.52 68.00
C ILE A 45 -11.65 -31.14 67.61
N LYS A 46 -10.45 -30.81 68.08
CA LYS A 46 -9.76 -29.59 67.66
C LYS A 46 -9.22 -29.80 66.25
N ILE A 47 -9.75 -29.04 65.29
CA ILE A 47 -9.33 -29.04 63.89
C ILE A 47 -8.37 -27.87 63.63
N TYR A 48 -7.48 -28.07 62.66
CA TYR A 48 -6.53 -27.04 62.20
C TYR A 48 -6.68 -26.86 60.70
N GLN A 49 -6.60 -25.62 60.25
CA GLN A 49 -6.44 -25.27 58.85
C GLN A 49 -5.21 -24.39 58.72
N ASP A 50 -4.29 -24.83 57.87
CA ASP A 50 -3.06 -24.11 57.57
C ASP A 50 -3.29 -23.33 56.27
N ILE A 51 -3.25 -22.00 56.38
CA ILE A 51 -3.26 -21.08 55.25
C ILE A 51 -1.82 -20.69 54.99
N ARG A 52 -1.30 -21.02 53.81
CA ARG A 52 0.03 -20.59 53.36
C ARG A 52 -0.14 -19.40 52.43
N ILE A 53 0.44 -18.27 52.80
CA ILE A 53 0.59 -17.10 51.94
C ILE A 53 2.02 -17.14 51.44
N ASN A 54 2.21 -17.35 50.13
CA ASN A 54 3.54 -17.25 49.53
C ASN A 54 3.73 -15.83 49.04
N LEU A 55 4.77 -15.15 49.49
CA LEU A 55 5.16 -13.86 48.95
C LEU A 55 5.93 -14.11 47.66
N ILE A 56 5.20 -14.02 46.54
CA ILE A 56 5.79 -14.10 45.21
C ILE A 56 6.30 -12.71 44.81
N THR A 57 7.41 -12.65 44.08
CA THR A 57 7.77 -11.44 43.37
C THR A 57 6.63 -11.13 42.41
N ALA A 58 6.12 -9.90 42.41
CA ALA A 58 5.65 -9.34 41.15
C ALA A 58 6.83 -9.51 40.17
N PRO A 59 6.62 -9.91 38.90
CA PRO A 59 7.71 -9.81 37.92
C PRO A 59 8.37 -8.44 38.08
N LEU A 60 9.71 -8.40 38.09
CA LEU A 60 10.44 -7.13 38.15
C LEU A 60 9.76 -6.17 37.17
N PRO A 61 9.43 -4.92 37.58
CA PRO A 61 8.69 -4.02 36.72
C PRO A 61 9.41 -3.95 35.37
N VAL A 62 8.71 -4.43 34.34
CA VAL A 62 9.23 -4.44 32.97
C VAL A 62 9.58 -3.00 32.64
N LYS A 63 10.81 -2.76 32.19
CA LYS A 63 11.22 -1.42 31.79
C LYS A 63 10.35 -1.00 30.62
N GLN A 64 9.63 0.09 30.76
CA GLN A 64 8.88 0.62 29.64
C GLN A 64 9.82 1.44 28.76
N VAL A 65 9.77 1.24 27.44
CA VAL A 65 10.75 1.86 26.55
C VAL A 65 10.12 2.48 25.34
N VAL A 66 10.65 3.65 24.98
CA VAL A 66 10.21 4.41 23.81
C VAL A 66 11.40 4.89 23.01
N LEU A 67 11.24 4.84 21.68
CA LEU A 67 12.09 5.55 20.74
C LEU A 67 11.41 6.86 20.34
N ALA A 68 12.15 7.96 20.40
CA ALA A 68 11.67 9.28 20.00
C ALA A 68 12.71 9.99 19.12
N TRP A 69 12.29 10.89 18.25
CA TRP A 69 13.20 11.77 17.55
C TRP A 69 13.62 12.92 18.47
N ALA A 70 14.88 13.35 18.37
CA ALA A 70 15.38 14.50 19.12
C ALA A 70 14.46 15.74 18.92
N GLY A 71 14.17 16.48 19.98
CA GLY A 71 13.26 17.62 19.97
C GLY A 71 11.77 17.25 20.00
N GLN A 72 11.40 15.97 19.89
CA GLN A 72 10.04 15.53 20.19
C GLN A 72 9.82 15.46 21.69
N ARG A 73 8.59 15.72 22.11
CA ARG A 73 8.13 15.51 23.47
C ARG A 73 7.58 14.12 23.62
N VAL A 74 7.91 13.48 24.73
CA VAL A 74 7.40 12.17 25.15
C VAL A 74 6.58 12.35 26.41
N MET A 75 5.39 11.75 26.44
CA MET A 75 4.58 11.60 27.64
C MET A 75 5.03 10.34 28.38
N VAL A 76 5.64 10.51 29.54
CA VAL A 76 5.96 9.44 30.47
C VAL A 76 4.76 9.27 31.38
N GLU A 77 4.00 8.20 31.18
CA GLU A 77 2.77 7.89 31.90
C GLU A 77 2.88 6.54 32.62
N HIS A 78 2.35 6.45 33.84
CA HIS A 78 2.28 5.19 34.58
C HIS A 78 0.98 5.08 35.37
N ASP A 79 0.40 3.88 35.37
CA ASP A 79 -0.80 3.53 36.12
C ASP A 79 -0.45 2.75 37.37
N TRP A 80 -0.83 3.32 38.51
CA TRP A 80 -0.48 2.81 39.83
C TRP A 80 -1.51 1.81 40.37
N ARG A 81 -2.54 1.45 39.60
CA ARG A 81 -3.59 0.50 40.01
C ARG A 81 -3.09 -0.96 39.98
N ILE A 82 -3.55 -1.74 40.96
CA ILE A 82 -3.35 -3.19 41.01
C ILE A 82 -4.52 -3.88 40.28
N PRO A 83 -4.27 -4.75 39.28
CA PRO A 83 -5.33 -5.45 38.55
C PRO A 83 -6.29 -6.24 39.45
N GLY A 84 -7.57 -6.29 39.08
CA GLY A 84 -8.60 -7.01 39.84
C GLY A 84 -8.38 -8.53 39.85
N GLY A 85 -8.29 -9.12 41.04
CA GLY A 85 -8.12 -10.58 41.19
C GLY A 85 -8.13 -11.10 42.63
N ASP A 86 -7.72 -10.28 43.61
CA ASP A 86 -7.54 -10.70 45.01
C ASP A 86 -8.42 -9.96 46.04
N HIS A 87 -9.33 -9.09 45.61
CA HIS A 87 -10.24 -8.38 46.53
C HIS A 87 -11.65 -8.97 46.53
N GLN A 88 -11.96 -9.83 47.50
CA GLN A 88 -13.34 -10.04 47.92
C GLN A 88 -13.73 -8.87 48.83
N VAL A 89 -14.44 -7.88 48.30
CA VAL A 89 -15.19 -6.95 49.15
C VAL A 89 -16.30 -7.75 49.84
N ASP A 90 -16.14 -7.97 51.14
CA ASP A 90 -17.21 -8.49 51.99
C ASP A 90 -18.43 -7.56 51.83
N ALA A 91 -19.58 -8.12 51.49
CA ALA A 91 -20.81 -7.39 51.14
C ALA A 91 -21.40 -6.48 52.26
N GLY A 92 -20.69 -6.33 53.38
CA GLY A 92 -21.05 -5.50 54.52
C GLY A 92 -20.33 -4.15 54.60
N ASP A 93 -19.25 -3.92 53.85
CA ASP A 93 -18.47 -2.68 53.95
C ASP A 93 -18.86 -1.68 52.86
N LYS A 94 -19.98 -0.99 53.08
CA LYS A 94 -20.54 0.01 52.15
C LYS A 94 -20.05 1.43 52.39
N ASP A 95 -19.24 1.64 53.42
CA ASP A 95 -18.90 2.99 53.87
C ASP A 95 -17.58 3.52 53.28
N MET A 96 -16.74 2.66 52.67
CA MET A 96 -15.45 3.09 52.11
C MET A 96 -15.45 3.27 50.57
N TYR A 97 -16.47 2.75 49.86
CA TYR A 97 -16.62 2.91 48.41
C TYR A 97 -18.10 3.12 48.06
N PRO A 98 -18.54 4.32 47.60
CA PRO A 98 -19.97 4.62 47.41
C PRO A 98 -20.65 3.83 46.29
N ASN A 99 -19.91 3.02 45.52
CA ASN A 99 -20.45 2.24 44.42
C ASN A 99 -19.90 0.81 44.47
N GLY A 100 -20.61 -0.07 45.19
CA GLY A 100 -20.27 -1.49 45.40
C GLY A 100 -20.37 -2.35 44.13
N THR A 101 -19.60 -2.03 43.11
CA THR A 101 -19.27 -2.89 41.97
C THR A 101 -17.87 -3.46 42.19
N LEU A 102 -17.70 -4.76 41.98
CA LEU A 102 -16.39 -5.37 41.83
C LEU A 102 -15.69 -4.62 40.68
N ASP A 103 -14.70 -3.78 40.96
CA ASP A 103 -13.94 -3.13 39.89
C ASP A 103 -13.19 -4.22 39.13
N ALA A 104 -13.69 -4.54 37.95
CA ALA A 104 -12.95 -5.29 36.94
C ALA A 104 -11.70 -4.51 36.47
N ASP A 105 -11.57 -3.25 36.90
CA ASP A 105 -10.69 -2.21 36.38
C ASP A 105 -9.54 -1.83 37.35
N GLY A 106 -9.29 -2.64 38.38
CA GLY A 106 -8.15 -2.51 39.30
C GLY A 106 -8.36 -1.55 40.50
N PHE A 107 -7.51 -1.70 41.52
CA PHE A 107 -7.57 -0.95 42.79
C PHE A 107 -6.36 -0.02 42.94
N CYS A 108 -6.57 1.25 43.28
CA CYS A 108 -5.48 2.18 43.60
C CYS A 108 -4.98 1.96 45.05
N PRO A 109 -3.78 1.42 45.28
CA PRO A 109 -3.35 0.95 46.61
C PRO A 109 -2.98 2.08 47.58
N PHE A 110 -2.95 3.32 47.11
CA PHE A 110 -2.51 4.49 47.88
C PHE A 110 -3.66 5.30 48.49
N GLY A 111 -4.92 4.86 48.29
CA GLY A 111 -6.09 5.45 48.94
C GLY A 111 -6.30 4.91 50.35
N VAL A 112 -5.86 5.65 51.37
CA VAL A 112 -6.13 5.33 52.78
C VAL A 112 -7.17 6.29 53.37
N ASP A 113 -7.88 5.87 54.43
CA ASP A 113 -8.87 6.70 55.14
C ASP A 113 -8.25 8.06 55.57
N GLY A 114 -8.64 9.14 54.88
CA GLY A 114 -8.20 10.51 55.14
C GLY A 114 -7.10 11.08 54.22
N ALA A 115 -6.54 10.28 53.31
CA ALA A 115 -5.65 10.76 52.24
C ALA A 115 -6.44 10.92 50.93
N TYR A 116 -6.25 12.06 50.25
CA TYR A 116 -6.97 12.39 49.01
C TYR A 116 -6.15 12.15 47.74
N GLY A 117 -4.87 11.77 47.89
CA GLY A 117 -3.93 11.54 46.80
C GLY A 117 -2.55 11.09 47.30
N PHE A 118 -1.59 11.01 46.38
CA PHE A 118 -0.19 10.67 46.62
C PHE A 118 0.70 11.45 45.64
N GLU A 119 1.95 11.69 46.02
CA GLU A 119 2.94 12.33 45.16
C GLU A 119 3.79 11.27 44.47
N VAL A 120 4.02 11.47 43.17
CA VAL A 120 4.94 10.66 42.37
C VAL A 120 6.12 11.53 41.97
N THR A 121 7.31 11.09 42.35
CA THR A 121 8.56 11.70 41.93
C THR A 121 9.13 10.94 40.73
N ALA A 122 9.47 11.67 39.69
CA ALA A 122 10.22 11.22 38.54
C ALA A 122 11.66 11.74 38.61
N VAL A 123 12.64 10.84 38.57
CA VAL A 123 14.06 11.19 38.60
C VAL A 123 14.72 10.79 37.30
N ARG A 124 15.40 11.76 36.67
CA ARG A 124 16.23 11.52 35.49
C ARG A 124 17.54 10.86 35.88
N GLY A 125 17.85 9.74 35.23
CA GLY A 125 19.16 9.09 35.28
C GLY A 125 20.21 9.81 34.42
N SER A 126 21.31 9.11 34.14
CA SER A 126 22.33 9.62 33.22
C SER A 126 21.83 9.55 31.79
N GLY A 127 21.70 10.69 31.12
CA GLY A 127 21.23 10.74 29.73
C GLY A 127 20.90 12.16 29.27
N PRO A 128 20.47 12.33 28.01
CA PRO A 128 20.12 13.63 27.47
C PRO A 128 18.64 13.98 27.78
N GLY A 129 18.33 15.29 27.75
CA GLY A 129 16.98 15.82 27.94
C GLY A 129 16.67 16.24 29.37
N ASN A 130 15.47 16.79 29.56
CA ASN A 130 14.96 17.28 30.84
C ASN A 130 13.43 17.14 30.90
N PHE A 131 12.89 17.16 32.13
CA PHE A 131 11.45 17.34 32.32
C PHE A 131 11.02 18.75 31.91
N ILE A 132 9.82 18.84 31.34
CA ILE A 132 9.22 20.10 30.90
C ILE A 132 8.06 20.46 31.85
N PRO A 133 8.01 21.70 32.40
CA PRO A 133 6.87 22.14 33.20
C PRO A 133 5.56 22.08 32.42
N GLY A 134 4.52 21.50 33.01
CA GLY A 134 3.20 21.33 32.40
C GLY A 134 2.38 20.24 33.10
N ASN A 135 1.07 20.16 32.84
CA ASN A 135 0.15 19.16 33.43
C ASN A 135 0.22 19.06 34.96
N ASP A 136 0.31 20.22 35.62
CA ASP A 136 0.37 20.33 37.09
C ASP A 136 1.59 19.67 37.76
N VAL A 137 2.62 19.36 36.98
CA VAL A 137 3.91 18.86 37.45
C VAL A 137 4.79 20.02 37.92
N ASP A 138 5.35 19.92 39.13
CA ASP A 138 6.44 20.78 39.58
C ASP A 138 7.78 20.21 39.11
N VAL A 139 8.63 21.06 38.56
CA VAL A 139 9.93 20.65 38.01
C VAL A 139 11.00 21.41 38.76
N ASP A 140 11.99 20.67 39.29
CA ASP A 140 13.04 21.26 40.07
C ASP A 140 13.89 22.26 39.25
N GLN A 141 14.66 23.12 39.92
CA GLN A 141 15.43 24.17 39.24
C GLN A 141 16.50 23.64 38.27
N CYS A 142 16.85 22.36 38.37
CA CYS A 142 17.78 21.67 37.48
C CYS A 142 17.08 20.89 36.35
N ALA A 143 15.75 20.72 36.43
CA ALA A 143 14.90 19.89 35.59
C ALA A 143 15.28 18.39 35.53
N ASP A 144 15.94 17.92 36.58
CA ASP A 144 16.38 16.53 36.77
C ASP A 144 15.38 15.72 37.60
N ILE A 145 14.51 16.43 38.34
CA ILE A 145 13.46 15.88 39.18
C ILE A 145 12.15 16.57 38.82
N ALA A 146 11.08 15.79 38.72
CA ALA A 146 9.74 16.28 38.51
C ALA A 146 8.76 15.58 39.45
N ASP A 147 7.89 16.34 40.08
CA ASP A 147 6.93 15.86 41.08
C ASP A 147 5.51 16.10 40.57
N ALA A 148 4.69 15.05 40.62
CA ALA A 148 3.30 15.08 40.20
C ALA A 148 2.38 14.61 41.34
N ASP A 149 1.42 15.45 41.69
CA ASP A 149 0.36 15.07 42.63
C ASP A 149 -0.70 14.26 41.90
N VAL A 150 -0.98 13.05 42.40
CA VAL A 150 -1.91 12.08 41.83
C VAL A 150 -3.08 11.82 42.79
N SER A 151 -4.30 11.82 42.27
CA SER A 151 -5.55 11.57 42.99
C SER A 151 -5.96 10.12 42.84
N THR A 152 -6.48 9.55 43.92
CA THR A 152 -7.07 8.21 43.94
C THR A 152 -8.50 8.19 43.41
N TYR A 153 -9.12 9.36 43.26
CA TYR A 153 -10.46 9.55 42.68
C TYR A 153 -10.39 9.70 41.17
N THR A 154 -11.47 9.25 40.52
CA THR A 154 -11.57 9.11 39.07
C THR A 154 -12.15 10.34 38.36
N GLU A 155 -12.76 11.30 39.08
CA GLU A 155 -13.28 12.55 38.53
C GLU A 155 -12.42 13.76 38.94
N GLN A 156 -12.17 14.69 38.00
CA GLN A 156 -11.80 16.07 38.34
C GLN A 156 -12.98 16.71 39.07
N PHE A 157 -12.92 16.78 40.40
CA PHE A 157 -13.92 17.53 41.16
C PHE A 157 -13.80 19.02 40.84
N TYR A 158 -14.64 19.49 39.91
CA TYR A 158 -14.80 20.90 39.54
C TYR A 158 -15.79 21.64 40.46
N ASP A 159 -15.96 21.19 41.72
CA ASP A 159 -16.88 21.82 42.68
C ASP A 159 -16.12 22.66 43.72
N ASP A 160 -16.58 23.90 43.87
CA ASP A 160 -15.92 25.11 44.39
C ASP A 160 -15.59 25.07 45.91
N TRP A 161 -15.64 23.89 46.56
CA TRP A 161 -15.49 23.69 48.00
C TRP A 161 -14.32 22.80 48.45
N LEU A 162 -13.65 22.10 47.53
CA LEU A 162 -12.39 21.38 47.80
C LEU A 162 -11.39 21.67 46.66
N PHE A 163 -10.76 22.84 46.68
CA PHE A 163 -9.48 23.00 45.99
C PHE A 163 -8.48 22.09 46.68
N ILE A 164 -8.30 20.85 46.20
CA ILE A 164 -7.04 20.14 46.45
C ILE A 164 -6.05 20.80 45.49
N GLN A 165 -5.55 21.95 45.92
CA GLN A 165 -4.27 22.45 45.46
C GLN A 165 -3.24 21.83 46.39
N ASN A 166 -2.11 21.39 45.83
CA ASN A 166 -0.93 21.21 46.66
C ASN A 166 -0.58 22.55 47.35
N ALA A 167 0.38 22.55 48.29
CA ALA A 167 0.77 23.77 49.00
C ALA A 167 1.26 24.92 48.06
N GLN A 168 1.44 24.63 46.77
CA GLN A 168 1.98 25.47 45.71
C GLN A 168 0.91 25.96 44.70
N GLY A 169 -0.32 25.43 44.71
CA GLY A 169 -1.43 25.92 43.89
C GLY A 169 -1.81 25.11 42.63
N ASN A 170 -1.23 23.91 42.40
CA ASN A 170 -1.44 23.11 41.18
C ASN A 170 -2.65 22.14 41.29
N SER A 171 -3.28 21.76 40.17
CA SER A 171 -4.37 20.75 40.17
C SER A 171 -3.84 19.31 40.25
N VAL A 172 -4.54 18.42 40.96
CA VAL A 172 -4.12 17.01 41.11
C VAL A 172 -4.52 16.18 39.88
N GLN A 173 -3.63 15.30 39.40
CA GLN A 173 -3.87 14.40 38.27
C GLN A 173 -4.86 13.28 38.68
N PRO A 174 -5.96 13.02 37.95
CA PRO A 174 -6.99 12.07 38.40
C PRO A 174 -6.69 10.61 38.04
N GLY A 175 -7.34 9.68 38.77
CA GLY A 175 -7.48 8.29 38.36
C GLY A 175 -6.30 7.37 38.66
N CYS A 176 -5.46 7.68 39.66
CA CYS A 176 -4.30 6.88 40.05
C CYS A 176 -3.22 6.78 38.94
N ILE A 177 -3.13 7.78 38.07
CA ILE A 177 -2.20 7.81 36.93
C ILE A 177 -1.30 9.04 37.04
N SER A 178 0.00 8.83 36.95
CA SER A 178 1.00 9.91 36.89
C SER A 178 1.44 10.19 35.47
N ARG A 179 1.63 11.47 35.12
CA ARG A 179 2.05 11.94 33.79
C ARG A 179 3.14 13.00 33.88
N PHE A 180 4.18 12.81 33.09
CA PHE A 180 5.32 13.73 32.97
C PHE A 180 5.64 13.99 31.50
N ILE A 181 5.99 15.23 31.15
CA ILE A 181 6.49 15.56 29.82
C ILE A 181 8.01 15.59 29.84
N TYR A 182 8.63 14.84 28.93
CA TYR A 182 10.08 14.78 28.78
C TYR A 182 10.47 15.16 27.35
N GLU A 183 11.55 15.95 27.18
CA GLU A 183 12.08 16.34 25.87
C GLU A 183 13.61 16.30 25.88
N SER A 184 14.21 15.88 24.77
CA SER A 184 15.65 16.00 24.55
C SER A 184 15.99 16.49 23.16
N GLU A 185 16.80 17.54 23.03
CA GLU A 185 17.35 17.98 21.74
C GLU A 185 18.54 17.14 21.27
N ASP A 186 19.13 16.38 22.20
CA ASP A 186 20.28 15.53 21.94
C ASP A 186 19.88 14.07 21.82
N GLN A 187 20.61 13.37 20.97
CA GLN A 187 20.46 11.92 20.79
C GLN A 187 21.13 11.17 21.93
N GLY A 188 20.51 10.08 22.38
CA GLY A 188 21.07 9.18 23.37
C GLY A 188 20.00 8.43 24.15
N GLN A 189 20.47 7.65 25.12
CA GLN A 189 19.62 6.94 26.06
C GLN A 189 19.49 7.75 27.35
N VAL A 190 18.28 7.81 27.90
CA VAL A 190 18.03 8.22 29.28
C VAL A 190 17.17 7.18 29.98
N ASP A 191 17.52 6.88 31.22
CA ASP A 191 16.72 6.07 32.12
C ASP A 191 15.99 7.02 33.10
N ILE A 192 14.69 6.86 33.29
CA ILE A 192 13.85 7.62 34.21
C ILE A 192 13.30 6.65 35.24
N GLU A 193 13.38 7.01 36.51
CA GLU A 193 12.76 6.25 37.62
C GLU A 193 11.54 7.01 38.11
N LEU A 194 10.39 6.35 38.18
CA LEU A 194 9.18 6.84 38.81
C LEU A 194 8.97 6.09 40.13
N PHE A 195 8.63 6.78 41.20
CA PHE A 195 8.26 6.17 42.47
C PHE A 195 7.34 7.08 43.27
N VAL A 196 6.54 6.47 44.14
CA VAL A 196 5.70 7.21 45.09
C VAL A 196 6.60 7.75 46.21
N SER A 197 6.64 9.08 46.35
CA SER A 197 7.49 9.80 47.32
C SER A 197 6.75 10.13 48.62
N ASP A 198 5.46 10.49 48.54
CA ASP A 198 4.65 10.93 49.67
C ASP A 198 3.15 10.58 49.51
N LEU A 199 2.40 10.61 50.61
CA LEU A 199 0.94 10.50 50.64
C LEU A 199 0.33 11.85 51.02
N LEU A 200 -0.63 12.33 50.23
CA LEU A 200 -1.24 13.65 50.42
C LEU A 200 -2.40 13.57 51.44
N GLY A 201 -2.14 13.97 52.69
CA GLY A 201 -3.13 14.00 53.79
C GLY A 201 -2.60 14.50 55.15
N ASP A 202 -3.44 14.54 56.19
CA ASP A 202 -3.10 15.06 57.55
C ASP A 202 -2.26 14.05 58.40
N PHE A 203 -1.71 13.00 57.78
CA PHE A 203 -0.93 11.95 58.43
C PHE A 203 0.45 11.79 57.78
N ASP A 204 1.46 12.33 58.45
CA ASP A 204 2.88 12.21 58.12
C ASP A 204 3.38 10.77 58.43
N PHE A 205 3.28 9.87 57.44
CA PHE A 205 3.94 8.57 57.45
C PHE A 205 5.38 8.75 56.97
N GLY A 206 6.26 9.26 57.84
CA GLY A 206 7.68 9.56 57.59
C GLY A 206 8.30 8.96 56.32
N GLY A 207 8.54 9.82 55.34
CA GLY A 207 8.91 9.54 53.94
C GLY A 207 10.27 8.88 53.66
N GLU A 208 10.64 7.80 54.34
CA GLU A 208 11.81 6.98 53.99
C GLU A 208 11.45 5.53 53.57
N LEU A 209 10.17 5.14 53.57
CA LEU A 209 9.75 3.73 53.42
C LEU A 209 9.24 3.31 52.03
N PHE A 210 8.92 4.25 51.13
CA PHE A 210 8.27 3.91 49.84
C PHE A 210 9.24 3.81 48.64
N ASP A 211 10.40 4.47 48.70
CA ASP A 211 11.30 4.72 47.55
C ASP A 211 11.76 3.48 46.77
N ASN A 212 11.89 2.30 47.39
CA ASN A 212 12.39 1.10 46.69
C ASN A 212 11.29 0.08 46.34
N GLN A 213 10.09 0.23 46.89
CA GLN A 213 9.01 -0.75 46.71
C GLN A 213 8.06 -0.39 45.56
N THR A 214 8.05 0.87 45.14
CA THR A 214 7.17 1.41 44.09
C THR A 214 7.91 1.83 42.82
N LYS A 215 9.19 1.48 42.68
CA LYS A 215 10.00 1.93 41.53
C LYS A 215 9.53 1.34 40.21
N VAL A 216 9.33 2.21 39.24
CA VAL A 216 9.10 1.89 37.84
C VAL A 216 10.20 2.52 37.02
N ALA A 217 10.79 1.74 36.12
CA ALA A 217 11.86 2.21 35.25
C ALA A 217 11.34 2.42 33.82
N VAL A 218 11.68 3.57 33.28
CA VAL A 218 11.34 4.03 31.94
C VAL A 218 12.63 4.31 31.18
N VAL A 219 12.76 3.89 29.93
CA VAL A 219 13.93 4.20 29.08
C VAL A 219 13.49 4.91 27.82
N ILE A 220 14.11 6.05 27.53
CA ILE A 220 13.84 6.80 26.29
C ILE A 220 15.12 6.84 25.45
N TYR A 221 15.01 6.40 24.20
CA TYR A 221 16.04 6.53 23.19
C TYR A 221 15.71 7.69 22.25
N TYR A 222 16.39 8.80 22.43
CA TYR A 222 16.32 9.94 21.51
C TYR A 222 17.25 9.74 20.32
N MET A 223 16.71 9.85 19.12
CA MET A 223 17.42 9.61 17.86
C MET A 223 17.51 10.87 17.01
N LYS A 224 18.61 11.00 16.26
CA LYS A 224 18.71 11.94 15.14
C LYS A 224 18.57 11.19 13.82
N LEU A 225 18.12 11.89 12.78
CA LEU A 225 18.03 11.29 11.44
C LEU A 225 19.41 10.83 10.96
N ASN A 226 19.50 9.59 10.47
CA ASN A 226 20.72 8.98 9.96
C ASN A 226 20.73 8.96 8.44
N THR A 227 19.81 8.22 7.83
CA THR A 227 19.65 8.13 6.38
C THR A 227 18.17 8.10 6.02
N VAL A 228 17.85 8.58 4.82
CA VAL A 228 16.63 8.18 4.12
C VAL A 228 17.07 7.62 2.77
N ASN A 229 16.55 6.48 2.35
CA ASN A 229 16.84 5.92 1.02
C ASN A 229 15.53 5.61 0.30
N VAL A 230 15.52 5.71 -1.03
CA VAL A 230 14.40 5.32 -1.88
C VAL A 230 14.81 4.25 -2.89
N SER A 231 13.88 3.36 -3.17
CA SER A 231 13.98 2.26 -4.13
C SER A 231 12.65 2.00 -4.82
N LEU A 232 12.71 1.29 -5.93
CA LEU A 232 11.57 0.93 -6.77
C LEU A 232 11.23 -0.54 -6.56
N VAL A 233 9.97 -0.83 -6.24
CA VAL A 233 9.50 -2.19 -6.02
C VAL A 233 8.91 -2.71 -7.33
N THR A 234 9.74 -3.36 -8.15
CA THR A 234 9.38 -3.86 -9.48
C THR A 234 8.82 -5.29 -9.46
N SER A 235 8.92 -5.98 -8.32
CA SER A 235 8.44 -7.34 -8.12
C SER A 235 6.93 -7.43 -7.88
N VAL A 236 6.26 -6.30 -7.67
CA VAL A 236 4.82 -6.19 -7.51
C VAL A 236 4.28 -5.06 -8.38
N SER A 237 2.99 -5.12 -8.68
CA SER A 237 2.31 -4.10 -9.47
C SER A 237 0.83 -4.16 -9.19
N LYS A 238 0.06 -3.15 -9.60
CA LYS A 238 -1.39 -3.37 -9.69
C LYS A 238 -1.70 -4.31 -10.86
N PRO A 239 -2.74 -5.16 -10.74
CA PRO A 239 -3.11 -6.10 -11.79
C PRO A 239 -3.59 -5.42 -13.08
N THR A 240 -3.92 -4.13 -13.01
CA THR A 240 -4.44 -3.33 -14.12
C THR A 240 -3.74 -1.98 -14.22
N HIS A 241 -3.68 -1.44 -15.43
CA HIS A 241 -3.14 -0.11 -15.68
C HIS A 241 -4.04 0.94 -15.02
N ASN A 242 -3.41 1.94 -14.40
CA ASN A 242 -4.06 3.11 -13.82
C ASN A 242 -5.30 2.79 -12.95
N SER A 243 -5.25 1.77 -12.11
CA SER A 243 -6.47 1.30 -11.43
C SER A 243 -6.83 2.08 -10.16
N THR A 244 -8.13 2.22 -9.92
CA THR A 244 -8.68 2.67 -8.62
C THR A 244 -8.67 1.58 -7.56
N GLY A 245 -8.48 0.31 -7.95
CA GLY A 245 -8.24 -0.77 -7.00
C GLY A 245 -7.04 -0.44 -6.12
N SER A 246 -7.19 -0.62 -4.82
CA SER A 246 -6.17 -0.28 -3.81
C SER A 246 -4.96 -1.22 -3.93
N ASP A 247 -5.23 -2.51 -4.17
CA ASP A 247 -4.31 -3.57 -3.75
C ASP A 247 -3.25 -3.99 -4.81
N PHE A 248 -2.01 -4.19 -4.37
CA PHE A 248 -0.88 -4.63 -5.19
C PHE A 248 -0.71 -6.16 -5.24
N ALA A 249 -0.60 -6.76 -6.44
CA ALA A 249 -0.42 -8.20 -6.63
C ALA A 249 0.25 -8.56 -7.98
N PRO A 250 0.88 -9.74 -8.13
CA PRO A 250 1.20 -10.75 -7.12
C PRO A 250 2.56 -10.49 -6.46
N GLY A 251 2.74 -10.92 -5.22
CA GLY A 251 4.06 -10.99 -4.61
C GLY A 251 4.07 -10.76 -3.11
N ASN A 252 5.29 -10.75 -2.56
CA ASN A 252 5.59 -10.33 -1.22
C ASN A 252 6.18 -8.90 -1.31
N PRO A 253 5.36 -7.84 -1.25
CA PRO A 253 5.85 -6.48 -1.40
C PRO A 253 6.74 -6.01 -0.23
N TRP A 254 6.89 -6.79 0.85
CA TRP A 254 7.80 -6.47 1.94
C TRP A 254 9.21 -7.04 1.78
N ASP A 255 9.47 -7.87 0.77
CA ASP A 255 10.83 -8.31 0.42
C ASP A 255 11.60 -7.22 -0.35
N SER A 256 12.33 -6.40 0.39
CA SER A 256 13.17 -5.33 -0.17
C SER A 256 14.47 -5.82 -0.83
N SER A 257 14.74 -7.14 -0.90
CA SER A 257 15.97 -7.64 -1.53
C SER A 257 15.94 -7.58 -3.06
N THR A 258 14.74 -7.42 -3.64
CA THR A 258 14.50 -7.33 -5.09
C THR A 258 14.29 -5.90 -5.57
N ASP A 259 14.25 -4.94 -4.65
CA ASP A 259 14.13 -3.53 -4.95
C ASP A 259 15.33 -3.02 -5.77
N VAL A 260 15.07 -2.09 -6.70
CA VAL A 260 16.08 -1.52 -7.59
C VAL A 260 16.10 0.01 -7.50
N THR A 261 17.19 0.65 -7.92
CA THR A 261 17.27 2.12 -8.03
C THR A 261 17.01 2.63 -9.44
N GLU A 262 16.98 1.74 -10.43
CA GLU A 262 16.69 2.05 -11.83
C GLU A 262 15.78 0.96 -12.41
N ALA A 263 14.72 1.36 -13.14
CA ALA A 263 13.79 0.42 -13.78
C ALA A 263 13.17 1.01 -15.04
N ASP A 264 12.89 0.14 -16.00
CA ASP A 264 11.99 0.41 -17.12
C ASP A 264 10.57 -0.02 -16.71
N TRP A 265 9.60 0.87 -16.88
CA TRP A 265 8.23 0.63 -16.43
C TRP A 265 7.22 1.23 -17.40
N ASN A 266 6.12 0.52 -17.68
CA ASN A 266 5.11 1.07 -18.56
C ASN A 266 4.51 2.37 -17.97
N VAL A 267 4.35 3.37 -18.82
CA VAL A 267 3.93 4.74 -18.46
C VAL A 267 2.61 4.80 -17.69
N SER A 268 1.67 3.89 -17.97
CA SER A 268 0.34 3.84 -17.37
C SER A 268 0.20 2.74 -16.30
N ARG A 269 1.32 2.23 -15.79
CA ARG A 269 1.32 1.29 -14.65
C ARG A 269 1.82 1.97 -13.40
N ASP A 270 1.05 1.81 -12.33
CA ASP A 270 1.47 2.21 -10.99
C ASP A 270 2.71 1.41 -10.56
N LEU A 271 3.76 2.12 -10.16
CA LEU A 271 5.00 1.60 -9.59
C LEU A 271 5.09 1.99 -8.12
N LEU A 272 5.35 1.03 -7.23
CA LEU A 272 5.61 1.35 -5.82
C LEU A 272 7.02 1.91 -5.66
N VAL A 273 7.10 3.04 -4.98
CA VAL A 273 8.33 3.62 -4.48
C VAL A 273 8.38 3.34 -2.99
N ARG A 274 9.37 2.56 -2.57
CA ARG A 274 9.65 2.31 -1.15
C ARG A 274 10.71 3.31 -0.69
N GLY A 275 10.53 3.88 0.48
CA GLY A 275 11.62 4.54 1.17
C GLY A 275 11.78 4.08 2.61
N ARG A 276 12.99 4.24 3.13
CA ARG A 276 13.38 3.82 4.48
C ARG A 276 14.16 4.91 5.18
N VAL A 277 13.62 5.34 6.31
CA VAL A 277 14.22 6.27 7.25
C VAL A 277 14.92 5.46 8.33
N THR A 278 16.15 5.83 8.65
CA THR A 278 16.86 5.31 9.82
C THR A 278 17.22 6.44 10.77
N GLY A 279 17.20 6.14 12.07
CA GLY A 279 17.64 7.04 13.13
C GLY A 279 18.94 6.56 13.75
N TRP A 280 19.67 7.44 14.43
CA TRP A 280 20.85 7.07 15.20
C TRP A 280 20.90 7.71 16.58
N PHE A 281 21.54 7.02 17.52
CA PHE A 281 21.84 7.52 18.86
C PHE A 281 23.12 6.89 19.42
N THR A 282 23.58 7.36 20.57
CA THR A 282 24.74 6.82 21.29
C THR A 282 24.35 6.52 22.74
N ASN A 283 24.88 5.45 23.32
CA ASN A 283 24.74 5.18 24.75
C ASN A 283 26.05 4.63 25.34
N SER A 284 26.00 4.18 26.58
CA SER A 284 27.16 3.63 27.30
C SER A 284 27.66 2.30 26.72
N ASN A 285 26.86 1.60 25.90
CA ASN A 285 27.26 0.37 25.25
C ASN A 285 27.57 0.62 23.76
N PRO A 286 28.85 0.58 23.34
CA PRO A 286 29.22 0.94 21.97
C PRO A 286 28.73 -0.08 20.93
N SER A 287 28.17 0.38 19.82
CA SER A 287 27.74 -0.50 18.72
C SER A 287 28.89 -1.10 17.91
N GLY A 288 30.11 -0.53 18.02
CA GLY A 288 31.26 -0.88 17.18
C GLY A 288 31.24 -0.25 15.78
N ARG A 289 30.24 0.57 15.43
CA ARG A 289 30.21 1.26 14.13
C ARG A 289 31.34 2.27 14.00
N ALA A 290 31.95 2.31 12.82
CA ALA A 290 32.92 3.34 12.51
C ALA A 290 32.26 4.72 12.42
N ARG A 291 33.04 5.75 12.78
CA ARG A 291 32.70 7.15 12.49
C ARG A 291 32.53 7.35 10.98
N ASP A 292 31.56 8.15 10.60
CA ASP A 292 31.30 8.53 9.20
C ASP A 292 31.34 10.06 9.07
N ASP A 293 32.33 10.53 8.31
CA ASP A 293 32.55 11.95 7.99
C ASP A 293 32.27 12.25 6.51
N SER A 294 31.55 11.37 5.79
CA SER A 294 31.27 11.53 4.36
C SER A 294 30.37 12.73 4.04
N ASP A 295 29.45 13.06 4.96
CA ASP A 295 28.67 14.29 4.94
C ASP A 295 29.21 15.28 6.00
N PRO A 296 29.91 16.37 5.59
CA PRO A 296 30.42 17.35 6.53
C PRO A 296 29.32 18.15 7.25
N THR A 297 28.08 18.09 6.77
CA THR A 297 26.91 18.73 7.40
C THR A 297 26.17 17.79 8.35
N ASN A 298 26.41 16.48 8.27
CA ASN A 298 25.83 15.45 9.14
C ASN A 298 26.89 14.40 9.53
N VAL A 299 27.86 14.82 10.36
CA VAL A 299 28.92 13.94 10.84
C VAL A 299 28.35 12.93 11.83
N LEU A 300 28.49 11.64 11.54
CA LEU A 300 27.98 10.57 12.36
C LEU A 300 29.10 9.99 13.25
N PRO A 301 28.94 9.95 14.58
CA PRO A 301 29.99 9.49 15.47
C PRO A 301 30.26 7.98 15.37
N ALA A 302 31.43 7.57 15.87
CA ALA A 302 31.73 6.16 16.11
C ALA A 302 30.79 5.60 17.19
N ASP A 303 30.61 4.29 17.20
CA ASP A 303 29.86 3.54 18.21
C ASP A 303 28.39 3.92 18.35
N ARG A 304 27.83 4.61 17.34
CA ARG A 304 26.41 4.93 17.25
C ARG A 304 25.57 3.69 16.93
N TRP A 305 24.40 3.60 17.54
CA TRP A 305 23.35 2.67 17.16
C TRP A 305 22.52 3.26 16.02
N VAL A 306 22.15 2.46 15.03
CA VAL A 306 21.30 2.85 13.89
C VAL A 306 20.03 2.02 13.89
N MET A 307 18.87 2.64 14.05
CA MET A 307 17.58 1.95 14.07
C MET A 307 16.85 2.04 12.72
N PRO A 308 16.14 0.98 12.30
CA PRO A 308 16.01 -0.32 12.98
C PRO A 308 17.17 -1.30 12.72
N THR A 309 18.21 -0.92 11.97
CA THR A 309 19.24 -1.84 11.45
C THR A 309 20.06 -2.59 12.51
N ASP A 310 20.51 -1.89 13.55
CA ASP A 310 21.39 -2.44 14.60
C ASP A 310 20.63 -3.11 15.73
N TRP A 311 19.32 -3.20 15.61
CA TRP A 311 18.51 -3.68 16.70
C TRP A 311 18.93 -5.08 17.18
N ALA A 312 19.12 -6.02 16.24
CA ALA A 312 19.51 -7.39 16.56
C ALA A 312 20.84 -7.48 17.33
N LEU A 313 21.70 -6.45 17.23
CA LEU A 313 22.92 -6.30 18.01
C LEU A 313 22.63 -5.67 19.38
N LEU A 314 21.74 -4.66 19.44
CA LEU A 314 21.37 -3.98 20.67
C LEU A 314 20.69 -4.92 21.68
N GLN A 315 19.87 -5.86 21.21
CA GLN A 315 19.19 -6.90 22.02
C GLN A 315 20.12 -7.97 22.63
N GLY A 316 21.44 -7.87 22.45
CA GLY A 316 22.41 -8.82 23.03
C GLY A 316 23.12 -9.73 22.03
N GLY A 317 22.93 -9.55 20.72
CA GLY A 317 23.69 -10.27 19.68
C GLY A 317 23.59 -11.80 19.80
N SER A 318 24.74 -12.50 19.78
CA SER A 318 24.79 -13.98 19.74
C SER A 318 24.44 -14.70 21.03
N CYS A 319 24.32 -14.00 22.18
CA CYS A 319 23.92 -14.62 23.44
C CYS A 319 22.44 -14.47 23.78
N GLY A 320 21.66 -13.79 22.92
CA GLY A 320 20.20 -13.72 23.00
C GLY A 320 19.65 -13.05 24.27
N TYR A 321 18.38 -13.32 24.56
CA TYR A 321 17.58 -12.77 25.67
C TYR A 321 18.20 -13.01 27.06
N GLU A 322 19.07 -14.02 27.20
CA GLU A 322 19.71 -14.39 28.47
C GLU A 322 20.74 -13.36 28.95
N CYS A 323 21.30 -12.55 28.04
CA CYS A 323 22.29 -11.51 28.35
C CYS A 323 21.68 -10.17 28.77
N ARG A 324 20.37 -10.01 28.55
CA ARG A 324 19.62 -8.80 28.89
C ARG A 324 18.23 -9.22 29.35
N PRO A 325 18.08 -9.69 30.60
CA PRO A 325 16.76 -9.66 31.21
C PRO A 325 16.31 -8.19 31.17
N GLU A 326 15.16 -7.91 30.56
CA GLU A 326 14.44 -6.61 30.57
C GLU A 326 14.63 -5.62 29.37
N TYR A 327 14.89 -6.05 28.11
CA TYR A 327 15.03 -5.09 26.98
C TYR A 327 14.67 -5.62 25.56
N ASP A 328 13.77 -4.94 24.83
CA ASP A 328 12.80 -5.63 23.95
C ASP A 328 12.29 -4.92 22.66
N TYR A 329 13.10 -4.74 21.61
CA TYR A 329 12.70 -3.96 20.43
C TYR A 329 12.99 -4.67 19.08
N MET A 330 13.10 -3.94 17.96
CA MET A 330 12.67 -4.42 16.63
C MET A 330 13.70 -4.89 15.58
N PHE A 331 13.58 -6.13 15.02
CA PHE A 331 13.63 -6.42 13.55
C PHE A 331 13.41 -7.91 13.23
N ALA A 332 12.32 -8.26 12.53
CA ALA A 332 12.32 -9.22 11.41
C ALA A 332 11.00 -9.11 10.60
N PRO A 333 11.04 -9.13 9.25
CA PRO A 333 9.85 -9.03 8.40
C PRO A 333 9.06 -10.35 8.30
N ASN A 334 9.41 -11.39 9.06
CA ASN A 334 8.75 -12.67 8.99
C ASN A 334 7.78 -12.86 10.17
N ASN A 335 6.50 -13.03 9.85
CA ASN A 335 5.48 -13.47 10.79
C ASN A 335 5.70 -14.96 11.18
N THR A 336 6.88 -15.28 11.71
CA THR A 336 7.27 -16.64 12.11
C THR A 336 6.41 -17.12 13.28
N LYS A 337 5.78 -16.19 14.01
CA LYS A 337 4.84 -16.45 15.10
C LYS A 337 3.40 -16.71 14.63
N GLY A 338 3.07 -16.52 13.35
CA GLY A 338 1.74 -16.82 12.81
C GLY A 338 0.62 -15.86 13.26
N ILE A 339 0.97 -14.62 13.60
CA ILE A 339 0.06 -13.51 13.95
C ILE A 339 -0.65 -13.05 12.68
N ALA A 340 -1.66 -13.81 12.26
CA ALA A 340 -2.44 -13.53 11.06
C ALA A 340 -3.72 -12.78 11.47
N LEU A 341 -3.80 -11.48 11.15
CA LEU A 341 -5.01 -10.68 11.40
C LEU A 341 -5.97 -10.81 10.22
N SER A 342 -7.28 -10.89 10.48
CA SER A 342 -8.30 -10.90 9.42
C SER A 342 -8.69 -9.52 8.90
N THR A 343 -8.32 -8.44 9.60
CA THR A 343 -8.47 -7.06 9.13
C THR A 343 -7.26 -6.20 9.56
N PRO A 344 -7.00 -5.05 8.91
CA PRO A 344 -5.95 -4.10 9.31
C PRO A 344 -6.19 -3.51 10.72
N THR A 345 -7.45 -3.47 11.16
CA THR A 345 -7.86 -2.97 12.48
C THR A 345 -7.72 -4.03 13.58
N GLY A 346 -7.00 -5.13 13.32
CA GLY A 346 -6.74 -6.17 14.32
C GLY A 346 -7.91 -7.10 14.62
N GLN A 347 -9.08 -6.96 13.99
CA GLN A 347 -10.24 -7.81 14.33
C GLN A 347 -10.00 -9.25 13.86
N GLY A 348 -9.97 -10.20 14.80
CA GLY A 348 -10.01 -11.63 14.51
C GLY A 348 -11.44 -12.07 14.16
N SER A 349 -11.61 -13.02 13.24
CA SER A 349 -12.93 -13.53 12.86
C SER A 349 -12.98 -15.06 12.87
N ALA A 350 -13.94 -15.61 13.60
CA ALA A 350 -14.30 -17.02 13.61
C ALA A 350 -15.75 -17.19 13.14
N THR A 351 -16.05 -18.21 12.33
CA THR A 351 -17.42 -18.44 11.85
C THR A 351 -18.16 -19.41 12.77
N LEU A 352 -19.35 -19.04 13.23
CA LEU A 352 -20.23 -19.91 14.01
C LEU A 352 -20.72 -21.07 13.12
N VAL A 353 -20.49 -22.30 13.55
CA VAL A 353 -20.94 -23.50 12.83
C VAL A 353 -22.35 -23.88 13.27
N THR A 354 -22.62 -23.95 14.57
CA THR A 354 -23.97 -24.23 15.12
C THR A 354 -24.11 -23.76 16.57
N THR A 355 -25.32 -23.38 17.00
CA THR A 355 -25.66 -23.07 18.41
C THR A 355 -26.51 -24.17 19.02
N THR A 356 -26.28 -24.52 20.28
CA THR A 356 -27.01 -25.65 20.91
C THR A 356 -28.09 -25.24 21.92
N VAL A 357 -28.01 -24.09 22.61
CA VAL A 357 -29.06 -23.67 23.57
C VAL A 357 -29.04 -22.14 23.78
N ALA A 358 -30.20 -21.48 23.81
CA ALA A 358 -30.38 -20.10 24.30
C ALA A 358 -31.14 -20.09 25.65
N GLY A 359 -30.82 -19.14 26.54
CA GLY A 359 -31.58 -18.91 27.78
C GLY A 359 -30.99 -19.49 29.08
N SER A 360 -29.71 -19.90 29.08
CA SER A 360 -28.96 -20.27 30.30
C SER A 360 -28.00 -19.15 30.69
N THR A 361 -27.61 -19.05 31.97
CA THR A 361 -26.59 -18.08 32.45
C THR A 361 -25.26 -18.19 31.70
N THR A 362 -24.99 -19.36 31.11
CA THR A 362 -23.89 -19.60 30.16
C THR A 362 -24.41 -20.19 28.86
N THR A 363 -23.96 -19.69 27.71
CA THR A 363 -24.36 -20.18 26.37
C THR A 363 -23.23 -20.99 25.74
N VAL A 364 -23.54 -22.11 25.09
CA VAL A 364 -22.54 -22.96 24.41
C VAL A 364 -22.65 -22.80 22.89
N LEU A 365 -21.54 -22.43 22.24
CA LEU A 365 -21.44 -22.18 20.81
C LEU A 365 -20.45 -23.15 20.17
N LYS A 366 -20.82 -23.76 19.05
CA LYS A 366 -19.89 -24.55 18.22
C LYS A 366 -19.39 -23.70 17.06
N VAL A 367 -18.08 -23.60 16.94
CA VAL A 367 -17.40 -22.75 15.97
C VAL A 367 -16.62 -23.58 14.96
N ALA A 368 -16.23 -22.97 13.84
CA ALA A 368 -15.45 -23.64 12.80
C ALA A 368 -14.07 -24.01 13.32
N ASP A 369 -13.45 -23.08 14.03
CA ASP A 369 -12.20 -23.26 14.73
C ASP A 369 -12.25 -22.49 16.05
N ALA A 370 -12.08 -23.19 17.18
CA ALA A 370 -12.00 -22.56 18.50
C ALA A 370 -10.56 -22.25 18.93
N SER A 371 -9.55 -22.59 18.11
CA SER A 371 -8.15 -22.29 18.38
C SER A 371 -7.90 -20.81 18.60
N GLN A 372 -8.67 -19.97 17.91
CA GLN A 372 -8.61 -18.50 17.94
C GLN A 372 -9.47 -17.86 19.06
N LEU A 373 -10.09 -18.67 19.94
CA LEU A 373 -11.04 -18.22 20.96
C LEU A 373 -10.69 -18.81 22.35
N PRO A 374 -9.60 -18.37 22.99
CA PRO A 374 -9.19 -18.88 24.30
C PRO A 374 -10.16 -18.51 25.43
N VAL A 375 -10.10 -19.24 26.53
CA VAL A 375 -10.84 -18.89 27.76
C VAL A 375 -10.32 -17.56 28.29
N GLY A 376 -11.22 -16.65 28.66
CA GLY A 376 -10.94 -15.26 29.03
C GLY A 376 -11.19 -14.25 27.90
N GLN A 377 -11.27 -14.70 26.64
CA GLN A 377 -11.40 -13.80 25.49
C GLN A 377 -12.77 -13.11 25.41
N VAL A 378 -12.78 -11.80 25.15
CA VAL A 378 -14.00 -11.04 24.83
C VAL A 378 -14.33 -11.20 23.33
N ILE A 379 -15.57 -11.52 23.02
CA ILE A 379 -16.02 -11.80 21.66
C ILE A 379 -17.35 -11.10 21.38
N LYS A 380 -17.65 -10.90 20.09
CA LYS A 380 -18.94 -10.42 19.61
C LYS A 380 -19.58 -11.48 18.72
N VAL A 381 -20.85 -11.77 18.96
CA VAL A 381 -21.59 -12.81 18.23
C VAL A 381 -22.63 -12.14 17.33
N GLY A 382 -22.34 -12.09 16.03
CA GLY A 382 -23.15 -11.41 15.02
C GLY A 382 -23.15 -9.89 15.17
N ALA A 383 -24.25 -9.25 14.77
CA ALA A 383 -24.43 -7.79 14.86
C ALA A 383 -24.88 -7.29 16.24
N ALA A 384 -24.81 -8.12 17.30
CA ALA A 384 -25.24 -7.74 18.63
C ALA A 384 -24.39 -6.59 19.19
N THR A 385 -25.00 -5.64 19.90
CA THR A 385 -24.31 -4.48 20.49
C THR A 385 -23.51 -4.82 21.76
N SER A 386 -23.77 -5.97 22.37
CA SER A 386 -23.16 -6.41 23.63
C SER A 386 -22.08 -7.47 23.41
N THR A 387 -20.94 -7.29 24.08
CA THR A 387 -19.81 -8.22 24.10
C THR A 387 -20.01 -9.34 25.12
N VAL A 388 -19.35 -10.48 24.92
CA VAL A 388 -19.46 -11.65 25.81
C VAL A 388 -18.09 -12.31 26.00
N THR A 389 -17.81 -12.84 27.20
CA THR A 389 -16.51 -13.47 27.50
C THR A 389 -16.58 -14.98 27.34
N VAL A 390 -15.56 -15.60 26.75
CA VAL A 390 -15.40 -17.06 26.69
C VAL A 390 -14.97 -17.57 28.07
N VAL A 391 -15.79 -18.38 28.72
CA VAL A 391 -15.54 -18.91 30.08
C VAL A 391 -15.06 -20.36 30.10
N ALA A 392 -15.23 -21.10 29.00
CA ALA A 392 -14.67 -22.45 28.85
C ALA A 392 -14.51 -22.82 27.36
N ARG A 393 -13.59 -23.74 27.07
CA ARG A 393 -13.39 -24.29 25.73
C ARG A 393 -13.26 -25.81 25.81
N THR A 394 -13.85 -26.52 24.85
CA THR A 394 -13.66 -27.97 24.69
C THR A 394 -13.76 -28.34 23.20
N GLY A 395 -12.63 -28.68 22.58
CA GLY A 395 -12.55 -28.88 21.13
C GLY A 395 -12.93 -27.61 20.36
N ASN A 396 -13.84 -27.73 19.39
CA ASN A 396 -14.40 -26.60 18.61
C ASN A 396 -15.68 -26.01 19.23
N THR A 397 -15.85 -26.17 20.53
CA THR A 397 -16.97 -25.65 21.28
C THR A 397 -16.44 -24.66 22.32
N ILE A 398 -17.08 -23.50 22.41
CA ILE A 398 -16.83 -22.48 23.42
C ILE A 398 -18.07 -22.30 24.29
N THR A 399 -17.87 -21.96 25.55
CA THR A 399 -18.92 -21.54 26.48
C THR A 399 -18.69 -20.07 26.77
N ILE A 400 -19.73 -19.24 26.68
CA ILE A 400 -19.68 -17.82 27.01
C ILE A 400 -20.39 -17.53 28.34
N GLY A 401 -19.87 -16.55 29.08
CA GLY A 401 -20.25 -16.21 30.45
C GLY A 401 -21.58 -15.47 30.60
N SER A 402 -22.30 -15.23 29.50
CA SER A 402 -23.58 -14.55 29.50
C SER A 402 -24.59 -15.23 28.56
N ALA A 403 -25.87 -14.99 28.84
CA ALA A 403 -26.98 -15.47 28.03
C ALA A 403 -27.13 -14.59 26.77
N LEU A 404 -27.16 -15.19 25.58
CA LEU A 404 -27.58 -14.47 24.38
C LEU A 404 -29.11 -14.32 24.39
N ALA A 405 -29.61 -13.15 24.02
CA ALA A 405 -31.05 -12.87 23.93
C ALA A 405 -31.79 -13.80 22.95
N ALA A 406 -31.08 -14.31 21.94
CA ALA A 406 -31.57 -15.32 21.01
C ALA A 406 -30.41 -16.21 20.54
N ALA A 407 -30.71 -17.42 20.08
CA ALA A 407 -29.72 -18.29 19.45
C ALA A 407 -29.31 -17.73 18.07
N PRO A 408 -28.03 -17.44 17.81
CA PRO A 408 -27.58 -16.98 16.50
C PRO A 408 -27.71 -18.07 15.43
N ALA A 409 -27.98 -17.68 14.18
CA ALA A 409 -28.07 -18.62 13.07
C ALA A 409 -26.70 -19.24 12.74
N ALA A 410 -26.66 -20.48 12.23
CA ALA A 410 -25.43 -21.04 11.68
C ALA A 410 -24.88 -20.13 10.56
N GLY A 411 -23.55 -19.92 10.54
CA GLY A 411 -22.90 -18.96 9.66
C GLY A 411 -22.80 -17.53 10.23
N THR A 412 -23.37 -17.25 11.41
CA THR A 412 -23.15 -15.97 12.10
C THR A 412 -21.66 -15.78 12.39
N THR A 413 -21.11 -14.62 12.08
CA THR A 413 -19.72 -14.29 12.41
C THR A 413 -19.56 -14.11 13.92
N ILE A 414 -18.50 -14.70 14.46
CA ILE A 414 -18.01 -14.46 15.82
C ILE A 414 -16.71 -13.70 15.65
N SER A 415 -16.74 -12.40 15.89
CA SER A 415 -15.49 -11.64 15.93
C SER A 415 -14.84 -11.81 17.30
N VAL A 416 -13.56 -12.15 17.27
CA VAL A 416 -12.69 -11.98 18.41
C VAL A 416 -12.48 -10.49 18.53
N LEU A 417 -12.96 -9.90 19.62
CA LEU A 417 -12.36 -8.66 20.05
C LEU A 417 -11.03 -9.08 20.64
N THR A 418 -10.00 -9.13 19.79
CA THR A 418 -8.61 -8.86 20.22
C THR A 418 -8.52 -7.52 20.96
N GLY A 419 -9.62 -6.75 20.97
CA GLY A 419 -9.97 -5.82 22.03
C GLY A 419 -9.65 -4.41 21.65
N VAL A 420 -8.68 -4.22 20.76
CA VAL A 420 -8.36 -2.90 20.25
C VAL A 420 -7.73 -2.93 18.86
N PRO A 421 -7.92 -1.86 18.07
CA PRO A 421 -7.06 -1.57 16.94
C PRO A 421 -5.61 -1.47 17.45
N PHE A 422 -4.69 -2.19 16.82
CA PHE A 422 -3.26 -1.95 17.01
C PHE A 422 -2.94 -0.57 16.43
N GLU A 423 -2.94 0.41 17.31
CA GLU A 423 -2.70 1.81 17.05
C GLU A 423 -1.36 2.14 17.70
N GLY A 424 -0.31 2.32 16.90
CA GLY A 424 1.05 2.46 17.40
C GLY A 424 1.22 3.76 18.22
N PRO A 425 2.01 3.75 19.30
CA PRO A 425 2.35 4.96 20.04
C PRO A 425 3.34 5.77 19.22
N TYR A 426 3.08 7.07 19.13
CA TYR A 426 4.01 8.03 18.54
C TYR A 426 4.90 8.71 19.59
N SER A 427 4.37 8.95 20.80
CA SER A 427 5.01 9.78 21.82
C SER A 427 4.67 9.42 23.27
N MET A 428 4.05 8.27 23.55
CA MET A 428 3.69 7.84 24.91
C MET A 428 4.15 6.44 25.19
N ILE A 429 4.36 6.22 26.48
CA ILE A 429 4.71 4.95 27.07
C ILE A 429 3.42 4.32 27.60
N ASP A 430 2.97 3.23 26.96
CA ASP A 430 1.64 2.66 27.19
C ASP A 430 1.49 1.91 28.53
N ILE A 431 0.25 1.81 28.99
CA ILE A 431 -0.19 1.16 30.22
C ILE A 431 -0.77 -0.22 29.86
N PRO A 432 -0.12 -1.33 30.23
CA PRO A 432 -0.71 -2.65 30.01
C PRO A 432 -2.01 -2.84 30.83
N GLY A 433 -3.15 -2.99 30.16
CA GLY A 433 -4.28 -3.81 30.63
C GLY A 433 -5.43 -3.18 31.44
N LEU A 434 -5.80 -1.90 31.29
CA LEU A 434 -6.84 -1.28 32.15
C LEU A 434 -7.91 -0.46 31.40
N ALA A 435 -9.01 -1.09 31.00
CA ALA A 435 -10.23 -0.56 30.35
C ALA A 435 -11.00 0.52 31.20
N PRO A 436 -12.23 0.95 30.83
CA PRO A 436 -12.66 1.82 29.72
C PRO A 436 -13.42 3.09 30.20
N VAL A 437 -13.36 3.47 31.49
CA VAL A 437 -14.24 4.52 32.06
C VAL A 437 -13.53 5.82 32.41
N PHE A 438 -12.20 5.84 32.51
CA PHE A 438 -11.45 7.03 32.90
C PHE A 438 -10.24 7.19 31.99
N GLY A 439 -10.00 8.41 31.51
CA GLY A 439 -9.01 8.76 30.48
C GLY A 439 -7.54 8.53 30.86
N GLY A 440 -7.17 7.31 31.22
CA GLY A 440 -5.82 6.76 31.09
C GLY A 440 -5.50 6.50 29.62
N ALA A 441 -4.25 6.80 29.23
CA ALA A 441 -3.60 6.55 27.94
C ALA A 441 -4.56 6.33 26.75
N ALA A 442 -5.09 7.44 26.23
CA ALA A 442 -5.71 7.57 24.90
C ALA A 442 -6.73 6.48 24.49
N LEU A 443 -8.04 6.80 24.61
CA LEU A 443 -9.12 6.06 23.93
C LEU A 443 -8.81 5.88 22.44
N SER A 444 -9.00 4.66 21.89
CA SER A 444 -8.85 4.43 20.46
C SER A 444 -9.72 5.40 19.67
N ASP A 445 -9.15 6.17 18.75
CA ASP A 445 -9.97 7.02 17.89
C ASP A 445 -10.77 6.17 16.89
N LEU A 446 -10.21 5.03 16.51
CA LEU A 446 -10.86 4.01 15.69
C LEU A 446 -11.99 3.27 16.42
N ASP A 447 -11.89 3.13 17.74
CA ASP A 447 -12.95 2.57 18.58
C ASP A 447 -13.05 3.30 19.93
N PRO A 448 -13.79 4.43 20.00
CA PRO A 448 -13.83 5.34 21.15
C PRO A 448 -14.29 4.75 22.49
N GLY A 449 -14.72 3.48 22.51
CA GLY A 449 -15.04 2.73 23.73
C GLY A 449 -13.94 1.80 24.24
N ASN A 450 -12.80 1.72 23.54
CA ASN A 450 -11.69 0.81 23.84
C ASN A 450 -10.36 1.60 23.99
N ILE A 451 -9.37 1.00 24.67
CA ILE A 451 -8.05 1.62 24.95
C ILE A 451 -7.02 1.00 24.04
N LYS A 452 -6.27 1.84 23.31
CA LYS A 452 -5.24 1.42 22.34
C LYS A 452 -4.29 0.41 22.99
N ASP A 453 -3.89 -0.61 22.24
CA ASP A 453 -2.87 -1.57 22.66
C ASP A 453 -1.64 -1.39 21.76
N THR A 454 -0.54 -1.03 22.40
CA THR A 454 0.76 -0.81 21.74
C THR A 454 1.77 -1.92 22.04
N ILE A 455 1.38 -2.90 22.85
CA ILE A 455 2.21 -4.04 23.21
C ILE A 455 1.54 -5.26 22.62
N LEU A 456 2.29 -6.11 21.93
CA LEU A 456 1.71 -7.36 21.50
C LEU A 456 1.57 -8.25 22.75
N GLY A 457 0.37 -8.32 23.32
CA GLY A 457 0.03 -9.11 24.52
C GLY A 457 0.17 -10.64 24.38
N ASP A 458 1.06 -11.12 23.51
CA ASP A 458 1.37 -12.53 23.30
C ASP A 458 2.31 -13.10 24.40
N GLY A 459 2.74 -12.25 25.35
CA GLY A 459 3.64 -12.60 26.44
C GLY A 459 5.06 -12.93 25.96
N VAL A 460 5.36 -12.67 24.70
CA VAL A 460 6.63 -12.90 24.03
C VAL A 460 7.07 -11.62 23.38
N LEU A 461 7.71 -10.88 24.24
CA LEU A 461 8.55 -9.74 24.01
C LEU A 461 9.43 -9.85 22.75
N ASP A 462 9.02 -9.16 21.70
CA ASP A 462 9.61 -9.24 20.37
C ASP A 462 9.61 -7.88 19.65
N TRP A 463 9.82 -7.92 18.33
CA TRP A 463 9.93 -6.72 17.54
C TRP A 463 8.63 -5.93 17.41
N TRP A 464 7.51 -6.32 18.01
CA TRP A 464 6.30 -5.51 18.01
C TRP A 464 6.23 -4.54 19.19
N ASP A 465 7.17 -4.61 20.15
CA ASP A 465 7.04 -3.98 21.48
C ASP A 465 7.86 -2.68 21.70
N ALA A 466 8.62 -2.18 20.71
CA ALA A 466 8.80 -0.72 20.57
C ALA A 466 8.94 -0.26 19.11
N PRO A 467 7.84 0.25 18.54
CA PRO A 467 7.81 0.76 17.17
C PRO A 467 8.75 1.96 16.96
N MET A 468 9.32 2.08 15.77
CA MET A 468 10.03 3.31 15.36
C MET A 468 9.04 4.49 15.34
N PRO A 469 9.42 5.66 15.89
CA PRO A 469 8.59 6.86 15.82
C PRO A 469 8.42 7.31 14.35
N PRO A 470 7.20 7.60 13.89
CA PRO A 470 6.94 8.04 12.53
C PRO A 470 7.69 9.33 12.14
N ALA A 471 8.46 9.27 11.04
CA ALA A 471 9.22 10.38 10.49
C ALA A 471 8.47 11.06 9.32
N PRO A 472 8.30 12.40 9.32
CA PRO A 472 7.75 13.12 8.19
C PRO A 472 8.76 13.10 7.04
N VAL A 473 8.30 12.61 5.89
CA VAL A 473 9.09 12.48 4.68
C VAL A 473 8.40 13.22 3.54
N THR A 474 9.12 14.15 2.93
CA THR A 474 8.72 14.78 1.67
C THR A 474 9.24 13.94 0.52
N VAL A 475 8.35 13.44 -0.34
CA VAL A 475 8.68 12.70 -1.56
C VAL A 475 8.45 13.60 -2.77
N ASP A 476 9.41 13.60 -3.68
CA ASP A 476 9.45 14.44 -4.88
C ASP A 476 9.66 13.56 -6.12
N ILE A 477 8.92 13.86 -7.19
CA ILE A 477 9.17 13.34 -8.53
C ILE A 477 9.54 14.50 -9.46
N ASN A 478 10.66 14.35 -10.18
CA ASN A 478 11.11 15.26 -11.23
C ASN A 478 11.13 14.52 -12.58
N GLY A 479 10.94 15.23 -13.69
CA GLY A 479 10.79 14.61 -15.02
C GLY A 479 9.34 14.26 -15.38
N ALA A 480 9.10 13.15 -16.07
CA ALA A 480 7.77 12.64 -16.39
C ALA A 480 6.95 12.23 -15.14
N GLY A 481 5.67 11.94 -15.32
CA GLY A 481 4.80 11.32 -14.33
C GLY A 481 4.26 12.18 -13.19
N PHE A 482 3.70 11.50 -12.20
CA PHE A 482 3.20 12.02 -10.93
C PHE A 482 3.32 10.95 -9.85
N ILE A 483 3.12 11.37 -8.60
CA ILE A 483 3.01 10.49 -7.44
C ILE A 483 1.64 10.64 -6.79
N LYS A 484 1.18 9.58 -6.14
CA LYS A 484 -0.06 9.55 -5.34
C LYS A 484 0.14 8.71 -4.08
N GLN A 485 -0.75 8.88 -3.12
CA GLN A 485 -0.67 8.13 -1.87
C GLN A 485 -0.91 6.63 -2.11
N VAL A 486 -0.42 5.82 -1.20
CA VAL A 486 -0.81 4.41 -1.02
C VAL A 486 -0.92 4.16 0.46
N ARG A 487 -1.86 3.32 0.88
CA ARG A 487 -1.96 2.97 2.30
C ARG A 487 -1.23 1.67 2.57
N LYS A 488 -0.70 1.54 3.78
CA LYS A 488 0.00 0.31 4.17
C LYS A 488 -0.83 -0.95 3.99
N GLN A 489 -2.13 -0.90 4.28
CA GLN A 489 -3.03 -2.05 4.13
C GLN A 489 -3.25 -2.48 2.66
N ASP A 490 -3.02 -1.59 1.70
CA ASP A 490 -3.16 -1.85 0.27
C ASP A 490 -1.94 -2.61 -0.30
N VAL A 491 -0.88 -2.71 0.51
CA VAL A 491 0.41 -3.31 0.12
C VAL A 491 0.74 -4.48 1.05
N TYR A 492 0.68 -4.27 2.36
CA TYR A 492 1.01 -5.27 3.37
C TYR A 492 -0.19 -6.18 3.65
N TYR A 493 -0.41 -7.17 2.79
CA TYR A 493 -1.35 -8.26 3.03
C TYR A 493 -0.91 -9.57 2.35
N ILE A 494 -1.44 -10.70 2.81
CA ILE A 494 -1.30 -12.02 2.21
C ILE A 494 -2.67 -12.43 1.65
N GLY A 495 -2.68 -12.97 0.43
CA GLY A 495 -3.90 -13.41 -0.25
C GLY A 495 -4.06 -12.79 -1.63
N GLY A 496 -5.23 -12.97 -2.26
CA GLY A 496 -5.56 -12.28 -3.49
C GLY A 496 -5.85 -10.80 -3.24
N ALA A 497 -5.44 -9.92 -4.16
CA ALA A 497 -5.86 -8.52 -4.15
C ALA A 497 -7.38 -8.41 -4.08
N ASN A 498 -7.88 -7.53 -3.19
CA ASN A 498 -9.29 -7.26 -2.94
C ASN A 498 -10.12 -8.49 -2.54
N ALA A 499 -9.48 -9.54 -2.02
CA ALA A 499 -10.18 -10.75 -1.59
C ALA A 499 -10.74 -10.59 -0.18
N THR A 500 -11.93 -11.14 0.08
CA THR A 500 -12.54 -11.21 1.42
C THR A 500 -11.75 -12.05 2.45
N GLY A 501 -10.66 -12.70 2.03
CA GLY A 501 -9.77 -13.51 2.87
C GLY A 501 -8.34 -12.97 2.96
N GLN A 502 -8.15 -11.65 2.82
CA GLN A 502 -6.85 -11.03 3.07
C GLN A 502 -6.41 -11.24 4.52
N ILE A 503 -5.14 -11.59 4.68
CA ILE A 503 -4.48 -11.75 5.97
C ILE A 503 -3.48 -10.62 6.11
N PHE A 504 -3.54 -9.90 7.23
CA PHE A 504 -2.67 -8.77 7.50
C PHE A 504 -1.56 -9.23 8.46
N PRO A 505 -0.31 -9.36 7.97
CA PRO A 505 0.78 -9.96 8.75
C PRO A 505 1.48 -8.96 9.69
N ASN A 506 1.20 -7.67 9.54
CA ASN A 506 1.70 -6.60 10.39
C ASN A 506 0.67 -6.29 11.48
N ALA A 507 1.08 -6.03 12.71
CA ALA A 507 0.14 -5.55 13.73
C ALA A 507 -0.25 -4.09 13.48
N TYR A 508 0.68 -3.24 13.03
CA TYR A 508 0.51 -1.79 12.99
C TYR A 508 0.20 -1.25 11.58
N TYR A 509 -1.05 -0.84 11.37
CA TYR A 509 -1.50 -0.09 10.18
C TYR A 509 -1.89 1.35 10.49
N TYR A 510 -2.09 1.67 11.77
CA TYR A 510 -2.54 2.96 12.26
C TYR A 510 -1.65 3.45 13.41
N THR A 511 -1.61 4.76 13.62
CA THR A 511 -0.92 5.41 14.74
C THR A 511 -1.56 6.75 15.02
N ASP A 512 -1.46 7.25 16.23
CA ASP A 512 -1.90 8.60 16.55
C ASP A 512 -0.78 9.62 16.43
N ILE A 513 -1.11 10.79 15.89
CA ILE A 513 -0.17 11.89 15.74
C ILE A 513 -0.92 13.19 16.05
N PRO A 514 -0.56 13.98 17.09
CA PRO A 514 0.19 13.52 18.27
C PRO A 514 -0.56 12.39 18.97
N GLU A 515 0.17 11.55 19.68
CA GLU A 515 -0.44 10.39 20.33
C GLU A 515 -1.26 10.76 21.57
N SER A 516 -0.96 11.89 22.22
CA SER A 516 -1.70 12.37 23.40
C SER A 516 -2.39 13.72 23.14
N PRO A 517 -3.65 13.91 23.61
CA PRO A 517 -4.31 15.21 23.56
C PRO A 517 -3.60 16.27 24.43
N TRP A 518 -2.79 15.85 25.40
CA TRP A 518 -1.98 16.72 26.26
C TRP A 518 -0.69 17.20 25.58
N LEU A 519 -0.38 16.69 24.38
CA LEU A 519 0.66 17.16 23.50
C LEU A 519 0.00 17.86 22.30
N PRO A 520 -0.42 19.13 22.38
CA PRO A 520 -1.26 19.72 21.35
C PRO A 520 -0.47 19.84 20.04
N ALA A 521 -1.10 19.49 18.90
CA ALA A 521 -0.45 19.57 17.59
C ALA A 521 0.11 20.98 17.25
N ASN A 522 -0.48 22.03 17.83
CA ASN A 522 -0.22 23.43 17.51
C ASN A 522 0.72 24.18 18.50
N VAL A 523 1.34 23.52 19.48
CA VAL A 523 2.31 24.20 20.37
C VAL A 523 3.68 24.36 19.71
N ALA A 524 4.44 25.39 20.11
CA ALA A 524 5.85 25.50 19.75
C ALA A 524 6.60 24.26 20.27
N GLY A 525 7.18 23.49 19.35
CA GLY A 525 7.80 22.19 19.65
C GLY A 525 6.86 20.96 19.53
N GLY A 526 5.58 21.15 19.18
CA GLY A 526 4.64 20.06 18.88
C GLY A 526 4.84 19.56 17.44
N GLY A 527 4.81 20.46 16.46
CA GLY A 527 5.32 20.20 15.11
C GLY A 527 4.77 18.98 14.37
N PHE A 528 3.50 18.65 14.60
CA PHE A 528 2.81 17.56 13.94
C PHE A 528 1.90 18.07 12.81
N ASP A 529 2.01 17.44 11.64
CA ASP A 529 1.19 17.75 10.45
C ASP A 529 -0.10 16.94 10.36
N TRP A 530 -0.34 16.14 11.39
CA TRP A 530 -1.55 15.38 11.59
C TRP A 530 -2.02 15.66 13.01
N ASN A 531 -3.33 15.82 13.19
CA ASN A 531 -3.94 16.06 14.49
C ASN A 531 -5.06 15.04 14.71
N THR A 532 -4.70 13.89 15.26
CA THR A 532 -5.66 12.83 15.58
C THR A 532 -6.81 13.36 16.44
N TRP A 533 -6.50 14.13 17.48
CA TRP A 533 -7.45 14.52 18.52
C TRP A 533 -8.25 15.80 18.23
N GLY A 534 -7.87 16.59 17.22
CA GLY A 534 -8.54 17.86 16.91
C GLY A 534 -8.27 18.95 17.95
N LEU A 535 -9.20 19.90 18.11
CA LEU A 535 -9.10 20.98 19.11
C LEU A 535 -9.72 20.62 20.47
N ASP A 536 -10.54 19.57 20.52
CA ASP A 536 -11.42 19.26 21.65
C ASP A 536 -10.94 18.04 22.47
N GLY A 537 -9.83 17.40 22.11
CA GLY A 537 -9.31 16.21 22.79
C GLY A 537 -10.05 14.92 22.40
N PRO A 538 -9.94 13.83 23.20
CA PRO A 538 -10.57 12.54 22.91
C PRO A 538 -12.08 12.67 22.65
N GLY A 539 -12.54 12.23 21.47
CA GLY A 539 -13.93 12.34 21.02
C GLY A 539 -14.28 13.62 20.24
N GLY A 540 -13.30 14.47 19.92
CA GLY A 540 -13.45 15.67 19.10
C GLY A 540 -13.50 15.42 17.58
N PHE A 541 -13.72 16.48 16.80
CA PHE A 541 -13.67 16.45 15.31
C PHE A 541 -12.23 16.48 14.76
N GLY A 542 -11.32 15.66 15.29
CA GLY A 542 -9.94 15.55 14.80
C GLY A 542 -9.83 14.91 13.41
N GLN A 543 -8.61 14.75 12.91
CA GLN A 543 -8.36 14.02 11.65
C GLN A 543 -8.46 12.49 11.82
N GLY A 544 -8.55 12.05 13.07
CA GLY A 544 -8.59 10.66 13.49
C GLY A 544 -7.24 9.95 13.41
N ALA A 545 -7.21 8.64 13.68
CA ALA A 545 -5.99 7.84 13.60
C ALA A 545 -5.28 7.99 12.24
N TYR A 546 -3.97 8.21 12.26
CA TYR A 546 -3.16 8.26 11.04
C TYR A 546 -2.99 6.86 10.46
N GLU A 547 -3.62 6.62 9.32
CA GLU A 547 -3.41 5.42 8.51
C GLU A 547 -2.05 5.52 7.80
N TYR A 548 -1.14 4.57 8.04
CA TYR A 548 0.23 4.69 7.56
C TYR A 548 0.32 4.94 6.05
N TRP A 549 1.19 5.90 5.72
CA TRP A 549 1.50 6.38 4.36
C TRP A 549 0.40 7.22 3.69
N THR A 550 -0.62 7.61 4.45
CA THR A 550 -1.58 8.64 4.03
C THR A 550 -0.86 9.97 3.81
N ALA A 551 -1.19 10.66 2.72
CA ALA A 551 -0.60 11.97 2.43
C ALA A 551 -1.12 13.02 3.41
N VAL A 552 -0.22 13.71 4.12
CA VAL A 552 -0.55 14.83 5.02
C VAL A 552 -0.49 16.18 4.29
N TYR A 553 0.34 16.28 3.25
CA TYR A 553 0.32 17.41 2.30
C TYR A 553 0.44 16.95 0.86
N VAL A 554 -0.27 17.66 -0.02
CA VAL A 554 -0.31 17.42 -1.46
C VAL A 554 0.15 18.68 -2.21
N GLY A 555 1.17 18.55 -3.06
CA GLY A 555 1.61 19.60 -4.00
C GLY A 555 2.45 20.73 -3.40
N LYS A 556 2.75 20.72 -2.11
CA LYS A 556 3.67 21.67 -1.42
C LYS A 556 4.47 20.95 -0.34
N ASN A 557 5.64 21.47 0.00
CA ASN A 557 6.30 21.06 1.24
C ASN A 557 5.65 21.79 2.44
N ARG A 558 5.92 21.28 3.64
CA ARG A 558 5.44 21.85 4.91
C ARG A 558 5.75 23.35 5.08
N ASN A 559 6.88 23.82 4.54
CA ASN A 559 7.31 25.22 4.62
C ASN A 559 6.76 26.13 3.50
N GLY A 560 5.81 25.66 2.69
CA GLY A 560 5.19 26.44 1.63
C GLY A 560 6.10 26.77 0.44
N SER A 561 7.28 26.15 0.33
CA SER A 561 8.13 26.24 -0.85
C SER A 561 7.39 25.62 -2.06
N PRO A 562 7.31 26.33 -3.19
CA PRO A 562 6.73 25.77 -4.40
C PRO A 562 7.45 24.47 -4.78
N GLY A 563 6.69 23.48 -5.25
CA GLY A 563 7.25 22.38 -6.02
C GLY A 563 7.93 22.89 -7.30
N GLN A 564 8.44 21.96 -8.11
CA GLN A 564 8.88 22.24 -9.48
C GLN A 564 7.90 23.21 -10.17
N VAL A 565 8.42 24.22 -10.90
CA VAL A 565 7.56 25.12 -11.67
C VAL A 565 6.76 24.27 -12.68
N ILE A 566 5.46 24.17 -12.43
CA ILE A 566 4.55 23.35 -13.23
C ILE A 566 4.12 24.17 -14.45
N SER A 567 4.33 23.61 -15.65
CA SER A 567 3.83 24.21 -16.89
C SER A 567 2.30 24.16 -16.93
N THR A 568 1.64 25.03 -17.70
CA THR A 568 0.18 24.99 -17.86
C THR A 568 -0.29 23.63 -18.42
N LYS A 569 0.52 23.01 -19.28
CA LYS A 569 0.28 21.66 -19.81
C LYS A 569 0.28 20.63 -18.70
N LEU A 570 1.35 20.55 -17.90
CA LEU A 570 1.45 19.59 -16.81
C LEU A 570 0.36 19.82 -15.75
N ALA A 571 0.01 21.08 -15.46
CA ALA A 571 -1.09 21.37 -14.54
C ALA A 571 -2.44 20.82 -15.04
N ALA A 572 -2.70 20.87 -16.35
CA ALA A 572 -3.91 20.31 -16.95
C ALA A 572 -3.90 18.77 -16.93
N GLU A 573 -2.76 18.13 -17.23
CA GLU A 573 -2.60 16.67 -17.15
C GLU A 573 -2.81 16.15 -15.73
N LEU A 574 -2.21 16.80 -14.72
CA LEU A 574 -2.43 16.45 -13.32
C LEU A 574 -3.89 16.63 -12.91
N ALA A 575 -4.55 17.70 -13.34
CA ALA A 575 -5.97 17.92 -13.05
C ALA A 575 -6.87 16.87 -13.70
N ASN A 576 -6.53 16.44 -14.93
CA ASN A 576 -7.21 15.33 -15.59
C ASN A 576 -7.00 14.02 -14.80
N ALA A 577 -5.76 13.70 -14.42
CA ALA A 577 -5.46 12.53 -13.60
C ALA A 577 -6.25 12.53 -12.28
N VAL A 578 -6.23 13.63 -11.52
CA VAL A 578 -7.04 13.79 -10.30
C VAL A 578 -8.52 13.49 -10.56
N SER A 579 -9.08 14.05 -11.63
CA SER A 579 -10.50 13.88 -11.97
C SER A 579 -10.83 12.44 -12.39
N VAL A 580 -9.98 11.79 -13.17
CA VAL A 580 -10.26 10.48 -13.74
C VAL A 580 -10.04 9.38 -12.70
N TYR A 581 -8.97 9.45 -11.90
CA TYR A 581 -8.75 8.51 -10.80
C TYR A 581 -9.70 8.76 -9.62
N GLY A 582 -10.27 9.96 -9.49
CA GLY A 582 -10.97 10.37 -8.28
C GLY A 582 -10.05 10.46 -7.07
N ASP A 583 -8.75 10.74 -7.30
CA ASP A 583 -7.71 10.75 -6.27
C ASP A 583 -7.12 12.16 -6.14
N SER A 584 -7.50 12.85 -5.06
CA SER A 584 -7.01 14.20 -4.74
C SER A 584 -5.55 14.24 -4.29
N THR A 585 -4.89 13.10 -4.13
CA THR A 585 -3.49 13.01 -3.71
C THR A 585 -2.51 12.96 -4.87
N ILE A 586 -2.99 12.92 -6.12
CA ILE A 586 -2.13 13.00 -7.30
C ILE A 586 -1.40 14.35 -7.33
N ALA A 587 -0.07 14.31 -7.26
CA ALA A 587 0.78 15.48 -7.25
C ALA A 587 2.21 15.17 -7.70
N ARG A 588 3.06 16.20 -7.74
CA ARG A 588 4.52 16.08 -7.97
C ARG A 588 5.33 16.01 -6.68
N ARG A 589 4.67 16.28 -5.55
CA ARG A 589 5.24 16.31 -4.21
C ARG A 589 4.20 15.85 -3.21
N LEU A 590 4.58 14.94 -2.32
CA LEU A 590 3.76 14.45 -1.22
C LEU A 590 4.55 14.50 0.08
N VAL A 591 3.84 14.69 1.18
CA VAL A 591 4.40 14.48 2.53
C VAL A 591 3.64 13.33 3.16
N VAL A 592 4.36 12.33 3.66
CA VAL A 592 3.83 11.16 4.39
C VAL A 592 4.65 10.94 5.65
N PHE A 593 4.12 10.17 6.61
CA PHE A 593 4.92 9.69 7.72
C PHE A 593 5.41 8.26 7.45
N SER A 594 6.64 7.94 7.90
CA SER A 594 7.13 6.57 7.93
C SER A 594 6.35 5.72 8.93
N ASP A 595 6.33 4.42 8.73
CA ASP A 595 5.71 3.48 9.63
C ASP A 595 6.62 3.13 10.82
N ASN A 596 6.12 2.20 11.65
CA ASN A 596 6.81 1.65 12.80
C ASN A 596 8.11 0.88 12.50
N HIS A 597 8.51 0.74 11.23
CA HIS A 597 9.80 0.20 10.80
C HIS A 597 10.68 1.26 10.14
N GLY A 598 10.26 2.54 10.15
CA GLY A 598 10.87 3.59 9.37
C GLY A 598 10.60 3.48 7.87
N GLU A 599 9.66 2.66 7.42
CA GLU A 599 9.33 2.50 5.99
C GLU A 599 8.19 3.42 5.57
N PHE A 600 8.27 3.99 4.38
CA PHE A 600 7.14 4.66 3.74
C PHE A 600 7.01 4.20 2.29
N MET A 601 5.81 4.27 1.74
CA MET A 601 5.62 4.05 0.31
C MET A 601 4.74 5.14 -0.31
N VAL A 602 5.00 5.43 -1.58
CA VAL A 602 4.11 6.18 -2.47
C VAL A 602 4.00 5.44 -3.80
N ILE A 603 3.00 5.77 -4.60
CA ILE A 603 2.90 5.27 -5.97
C ILE A 603 3.46 6.32 -6.91
N ALA A 604 4.31 5.92 -7.84
CA ALA A 604 4.69 6.69 -9.01
C ALA A 604 3.96 6.17 -10.25
N ASN A 605 3.62 7.07 -11.15
CA ASN A 605 2.96 6.76 -12.42
C ASN A 605 3.49 7.71 -13.50
N GLY A 606 3.81 7.20 -14.69
CA GLY A 606 4.52 7.95 -15.74
C GLY A 606 3.63 8.86 -16.57
N ASP A 607 2.32 8.78 -16.42
CA ASP A 607 1.29 9.20 -17.37
C ASP A 607 1.03 10.73 -17.41
N ALA A 608 2.09 11.53 -17.30
CA ALA A 608 2.10 12.99 -17.41
C ALA A 608 3.50 13.51 -17.81
N ASN A 609 3.60 14.73 -18.34
CA ASN A 609 4.86 15.42 -18.66
C ASN A 609 5.86 14.59 -19.49
N LEU A 610 5.36 13.82 -20.46
CA LEU A 610 6.17 12.97 -21.33
C LEU A 610 7.07 13.80 -22.27
N THR A 611 8.22 13.24 -22.63
CA THR A 611 9.22 13.86 -23.51
C THR A 611 9.29 13.21 -24.89
N PHE A 612 8.90 11.93 -25.00
CA PHE A 612 8.87 11.17 -26.27
C PHE A 612 10.21 11.13 -27.01
N ASP A 613 11.33 11.21 -26.28
CA ASP A 613 12.67 11.39 -26.86
C ASP A 613 13.11 10.18 -27.72
N GLU A 614 12.65 8.97 -27.41
CA GLU A 614 12.94 7.77 -28.20
C GLU A 614 11.90 7.49 -29.30
N CYS A 615 10.76 8.18 -29.31
CA CYS A 615 9.78 8.01 -30.37
C CYS A 615 10.25 8.67 -31.66
N GLU A 616 10.05 8.00 -32.79
CA GLU A 616 10.36 8.58 -34.08
C GLU A 616 9.44 9.76 -34.36
N THR A 617 9.98 10.86 -34.89
CA THR A 617 9.14 11.94 -35.42
C THR A 617 8.51 11.46 -36.72
N ASN A 618 7.18 11.37 -36.74
CA ASN A 618 6.42 10.95 -37.90
C ASN A 618 6.70 11.88 -39.10
N LEU A 619 7.25 11.31 -40.18
CA LEU A 619 7.71 12.09 -41.35
C LEU A 619 6.61 12.88 -42.06
N TYR A 620 5.36 12.45 -41.91
CA TYR A 620 4.25 12.97 -42.69
C TYR A 620 3.42 14.03 -41.95
N ALA A 621 3.23 13.87 -40.64
CA ALA A 621 2.38 14.75 -39.83
C ALA A 621 3.11 15.38 -38.63
N GLY A 622 4.34 14.96 -38.33
CA GLY A 622 5.23 15.57 -37.34
C GLY A 622 4.96 15.20 -35.87
N GLY A 623 3.98 14.34 -35.58
CA GLY A 623 3.75 13.79 -34.24
C GLY A 623 4.75 12.71 -33.84
N HIS A 624 4.65 12.22 -32.61
CA HIS A 624 5.53 11.20 -32.04
C HIS A 624 5.00 9.79 -32.33
N HIS A 625 5.67 9.04 -33.19
CA HIS A 625 5.32 7.66 -33.51
C HIS A 625 6.11 6.71 -32.60
N CYS A 626 5.46 6.25 -31.54
CA CYS A 626 6.07 5.36 -30.55
C CYS A 626 5.75 3.89 -30.83
N SER A 627 6.75 3.03 -30.69
CA SER A 627 6.64 1.57 -30.68
C SER A 627 6.52 1.05 -29.23
N MET A 628 5.97 -0.14 -29.06
CA MET A 628 5.97 -0.79 -27.74
C MET A 628 7.39 -0.91 -27.20
N GLY A 629 7.62 -0.40 -25.98
CA GLY A 629 8.92 -0.45 -25.30
C GLY A 629 9.75 0.83 -25.42
N ASP A 630 9.41 1.76 -26.33
CA ASP A 630 10.15 3.03 -26.47
C ASP A 630 10.05 3.86 -25.17
N VAL A 631 11.15 4.48 -24.75
CA VAL A 631 11.16 5.37 -23.59
C VAL A 631 10.53 6.72 -23.96
N VAL A 632 9.39 7.01 -23.33
CA VAL A 632 8.60 8.21 -23.56
C VAL A 632 8.75 9.27 -22.47
N GLY A 633 9.50 8.96 -21.42
CA GLY A 633 9.87 9.93 -20.41
C GLY A 633 10.75 9.31 -19.34
N VAL A 634 11.51 10.15 -18.65
CA VAL A 634 12.35 9.73 -17.52
C VAL A 634 11.89 10.46 -16.27
N SER A 635 11.89 9.78 -15.13
CA SER A 635 11.64 10.36 -13.82
C SER A 635 12.75 10.08 -12.85
N THR A 636 13.05 11.06 -12.02
CA THR A 636 13.90 10.91 -10.85
C THR A 636 13.07 11.15 -9.60
N ILE A 637 13.07 10.19 -8.70
CA ILE A 637 12.33 10.20 -7.45
C ILE A 637 13.33 10.33 -6.31
N SER A 638 13.04 11.25 -5.40
CA SER A 638 13.84 11.51 -4.22
C SER A 638 12.93 11.77 -3.03
N ALA A 639 13.44 11.59 -1.83
CA ALA A 639 12.76 12.01 -0.62
C ALA A 639 13.68 12.80 0.31
N THR A 640 13.09 13.45 1.29
CA THR A 640 13.82 14.14 2.36
C THR A 640 13.06 13.93 3.65
N ALA A 641 13.72 13.33 4.64
CA ALA A 641 13.24 13.28 6.00
C ALA A 641 13.66 14.58 6.69
N ASP A 642 12.70 15.36 7.16
CA ASP A 642 12.94 16.67 7.76
C ASP A 642 11.85 16.96 8.79
N TYR A 643 12.27 17.48 9.94
CA TYR A 643 11.39 18.06 10.94
C TYR A 643 11.57 19.58 10.93
N PRO A 644 10.80 20.33 10.11
CA PRO A 644 10.97 21.77 9.97
C PRO A 644 10.89 22.55 11.28
N ASP A 645 10.01 22.14 12.19
CA ASP A 645 9.82 22.81 13.49
C ASP A 645 10.91 22.48 14.51
N PHE A 646 11.78 21.51 14.19
CA PHE A 646 12.95 21.13 14.98
C PHE A 646 14.28 21.47 14.27
N ARG A 647 14.25 22.34 13.24
CA ARG A 647 15.44 22.77 12.51
C ARG A 647 16.44 23.47 13.44
N GLY A 648 17.67 22.95 13.46
CA GLY A 648 18.71 23.29 14.45
C GLY A 648 19.00 22.14 15.41
N LYS A 649 18.03 21.27 15.65
CA LYS A 649 18.16 19.98 16.38
C LYS A 649 18.39 18.82 15.41
N HIS A 650 17.74 18.88 14.24
CA HIS A 650 17.96 17.98 13.09
C HIS A 650 18.47 18.73 11.87
N PHE A 651 19.35 18.09 11.12
CA PHE A 651 19.59 18.45 9.72
C PHE A 651 18.64 17.63 8.84
N PRO A 652 18.03 18.24 7.81
CA PRO A 652 17.30 17.48 6.80
C PRO A 652 18.22 16.44 6.19
N VAL A 653 17.75 15.19 6.12
CA VAL A 653 18.48 14.11 5.44
C VAL A 653 17.77 13.84 4.13
N SER A 654 18.51 13.96 3.03
CA SER A 654 18.01 13.69 1.69
C SER A 654 18.43 12.31 1.20
N THR A 655 17.64 11.75 0.29
CA THR A 655 17.87 10.41 -0.24
C THR A 655 18.93 10.33 -1.32
N ASN A 656 19.30 9.10 -1.67
CA ASN A 656 19.69 8.76 -3.04
C ASN A 656 18.56 9.10 -4.05
N THR A 657 18.85 9.00 -5.34
CA THR A 657 17.82 9.14 -6.38
C THR A 657 17.46 7.76 -6.93
N ALA A 658 16.17 7.52 -7.16
CA ALA A 658 15.68 6.40 -7.95
C ALA A 658 15.20 6.89 -9.32
N THR A 659 15.55 6.19 -10.39
CA THR A 659 15.25 6.59 -11.78
C THR A 659 14.27 5.61 -12.42
N VAL A 660 13.24 6.12 -13.08
CA VAL A 660 12.28 5.33 -13.84
C VAL A 660 12.31 5.79 -15.29
N ASN A 661 12.55 4.86 -16.21
CA ASN A 661 12.32 5.08 -17.64
C ASN A 661 10.90 4.60 -17.96
N TRP A 662 10.03 5.52 -18.35
CA TRP A 662 8.65 5.21 -18.68
C TRP A 662 8.56 4.75 -20.13
N THR A 663 8.08 3.53 -20.33
CA THR A 663 7.99 2.90 -21.65
C THR A 663 6.57 2.94 -22.21
N TRP A 664 6.46 3.05 -23.52
CA TRP A 664 5.19 2.98 -24.24
C TRP A 664 4.65 1.54 -24.29
N GLY A 665 3.34 1.35 -24.11
CA GLY A 665 2.67 0.03 -24.18
C GLY A 665 1.81 -0.21 -25.41
N GLY A 666 1.53 0.85 -26.18
CA GLY A 666 0.62 0.81 -27.33
C GLY A 666 1.31 0.72 -28.68
N TYR A 667 0.52 0.93 -29.73
CA TYR A 667 0.99 1.09 -31.11
C TYR A 667 -0.09 1.74 -31.96
N LYS A 668 0.34 2.33 -33.08
CA LYS A 668 -0.54 2.75 -34.18
C LYS A 668 0.06 2.32 -35.50
N GLU A 669 -0.68 1.49 -36.22
CA GLU A 669 -0.22 0.85 -37.45
C GLU A 669 -1.35 0.69 -38.47
N VAL A 670 -0.98 0.68 -39.75
CA VAL A 670 -1.94 0.57 -40.86
C VAL A 670 -1.64 -0.66 -41.70
N THR A 671 -2.64 -1.52 -41.87
CA THR A 671 -2.63 -2.68 -42.79
C THR A 671 -3.56 -2.45 -43.98
N VAL A 672 -3.34 -3.28 -45.02
CA VAL A 672 -4.20 -3.38 -46.20
C VAL A 672 -4.74 -4.81 -46.24
N GLU A 673 -6.04 -4.93 -46.15
CA GLU A 673 -6.76 -6.21 -46.06
C GLU A 673 -7.58 -6.46 -47.32
N ASP A 674 -7.69 -7.73 -47.71
CA ASP A 674 -8.45 -8.11 -48.89
C ASP A 674 -9.96 -7.88 -48.72
N GLY A 675 -10.59 -7.38 -49.79
CA GLY A 675 -12.04 -7.26 -49.88
C GLY A 675 -12.71 -8.51 -50.44
N GLU A 676 -14.00 -8.40 -50.75
CA GLU A 676 -14.79 -9.52 -51.27
C GLU A 676 -14.41 -9.91 -52.70
N THR A 677 -13.80 -8.98 -53.44
CA THR A 677 -13.25 -9.18 -54.78
C THR A 677 -11.94 -8.40 -54.90
N GLN A 678 -11.15 -8.70 -55.92
CA GLN A 678 -9.90 -8.01 -56.22
C GLN A 678 -10.06 -6.49 -56.39
N GLN A 679 -11.25 -6.02 -56.81
CA GLN A 679 -11.58 -4.60 -56.93
C GLN A 679 -11.68 -3.88 -55.57
N PHE A 680 -11.84 -4.61 -54.48
CA PHE A 680 -12.05 -4.04 -53.15
C PHE A 680 -10.91 -4.39 -52.21
N LYS A 681 -10.41 -3.38 -51.50
CA LYS A 681 -9.45 -3.53 -50.41
C LYS A 681 -9.93 -2.70 -49.22
N TYR A 682 -9.53 -3.10 -48.03
CA TYR A 682 -9.77 -2.38 -46.79
C TYR A 682 -8.45 -1.81 -46.29
N ILE A 683 -8.44 -0.55 -45.91
CA ILE A 683 -7.30 0.06 -45.24
C ILE A 683 -7.70 0.20 -43.79
N VAL A 684 -6.96 -0.44 -42.89
CA VAL A 684 -7.33 -0.58 -41.49
C VAL A 684 -6.26 0.09 -40.64
N LEU A 685 -6.66 1.05 -39.81
CA LEU A 685 -5.83 1.55 -38.73
C LEU A 685 -6.10 0.70 -37.50
N HIS A 686 -5.03 0.21 -36.90
CA HIS A 686 -4.99 -0.53 -35.64
C HIS A 686 -4.34 0.38 -34.60
N ALA A 687 -5.00 0.53 -33.45
CA ALA A 687 -4.57 1.44 -32.41
C ALA A 687 -4.74 0.83 -31.02
N LEU A 688 -3.69 1.00 -30.21
CA LEU A 688 -3.72 0.89 -28.75
C LEU A 688 -3.08 2.16 -28.17
N ASP A 689 -3.66 2.66 -27.09
CA ASP A 689 -3.10 3.75 -26.30
C ASP A 689 -1.81 3.30 -25.61
N ARG A 690 -1.07 4.24 -25.03
CA ARG A 690 0.16 4.06 -24.26
C ARG A 690 0.08 3.09 -23.10
N ASP A 691 -1.13 2.86 -22.60
CA ASP A 691 -1.42 1.82 -21.61
C ASP A 691 -1.56 0.41 -22.22
N GLY A 692 -1.50 0.28 -23.55
CA GLY A 692 -1.71 -0.98 -24.27
C GLY A 692 -3.18 -1.36 -24.41
N PHE A 693 -4.11 -0.42 -24.20
CA PHE A 693 -5.56 -0.66 -24.29
C PHE A 693 -6.24 0.26 -25.31
N CYS A 694 -7.42 -0.17 -25.76
CA CYS A 694 -8.24 0.59 -26.68
C CYS A 694 -9.18 1.57 -25.97
N GLN A 695 -9.71 1.19 -24.80
CA GLN A 695 -10.78 1.92 -24.13
C GLN A 695 -10.74 1.76 -22.61
N ASN A 696 -11.50 2.61 -21.92
CA ASN A 696 -11.80 2.46 -20.50
C ASN A 696 -12.68 1.22 -20.25
N GLU A 697 -12.17 0.26 -19.51
CA GLU A 697 -12.95 -0.89 -19.03
C GLU A 697 -13.30 -0.72 -17.55
N ASN A 698 -14.28 0.16 -17.29
CA ASN A 698 -14.76 0.45 -15.92
C ASN A 698 -15.20 -0.82 -15.15
N ALA A 699 -15.61 -1.89 -15.86
CA ALA A 699 -16.03 -3.16 -15.25
C ALA A 699 -14.88 -3.90 -14.52
N ASN A 700 -13.62 -3.61 -14.84
CA ASN A 700 -12.43 -4.24 -14.26
C ASN A 700 -11.54 -3.26 -13.47
N GLY A 701 -12.03 -2.04 -13.20
CA GLY A 701 -11.27 -1.00 -12.50
C GLY A 701 -10.06 -0.46 -13.28
N ARG A 702 -10.05 -0.59 -14.62
CA ARG A 702 -9.01 -0.09 -15.55
C ARG A 702 -9.34 1.33 -15.97
N ILE A 703 -8.35 2.21 -16.04
CA ILE A 703 -8.53 3.60 -16.47
C ILE A 703 -7.46 3.97 -17.52
N SER A 704 -7.86 4.23 -18.75
CA SER A 704 -7.00 4.96 -19.69
C SER A 704 -7.19 6.47 -19.47
N LEU A 705 -6.09 7.18 -19.32
CA LEU A 705 -6.10 8.64 -19.31
C LEU A 705 -6.21 9.23 -20.73
N HIS A 706 -5.84 8.44 -21.75
CA HIS A 706 -5.73 8.86 -23.15
C HIS A 706 -6.36 7.82 -24.11
N PRO A 707 -7.63 7.42 -23.91
CA PRO A 707 -8.20 6.31 -24.66
C PRO A 707 -8.24 6.60 -26.16
N VAL A 708 -7.80 5.64 -26.96
CA VAL A 708 -7.86 5.71 -28.43
C VAL A 708 -9.22 5.32 -28.99
N LEU A 709 -10.25 5.08 -28.16
CA LEU A 709 -11.62 4.83 -28.60
C LEU A 709 -12.33 6.14 -29.01
N GLY A 710 -12.92 6.16 -30.19
CA GLY A 710 -13.60 7.35 -30.73
C GLY A 710 -12.63 8.41 -31.24
N GLU A 711 -11.36 8.07 -31.40
CA GLU A 711 -10.34 8.92 -32.01
C GLU A 711 -10.65 9.15 -33.49
N GLN A 712 -10.53 10.41 -33.93
CA GLN A 712 -10.78 10.78 -35.32
C GLN A 712 -9.61 10.37 -36.22
N VAL A 713 -9.93 9.78 -37.38
CA VAL A 713 -8.98 9.42 -38.42
C VAL A 713 -9.46 9.98 -39.76
N ASP A 714 -8.62 10.75 -40.43
CA ASP A 714 -8.89 11.24 -41.77
C ASP A 714 -8.13 10.42 -42.82
N TRP A 715 -8.78 10.19 -43.96
CA TRP A 715 -8.28 9.39 -45.07
C TRP A 715 -8.34 10.22 -46.34
N LEU A 716 -7.27 10.22 -47.13
CA LEU A 716 -7.13 10.97 -48.35
C LEU A 716 -6.52 10.08 -49.42
N ILE A 717 -7.18 9.98 -50.56
CA ILE A 717 -6.55 9.48 -51.78
C ILE A 717 -5.72 10.63 -52.35
N ASP A 718 -4.39 10.51 -52.32
CA ASP A 718 -3.49 11.60 -52.71
C ASP A 718 -2.89 11.40 -54.12
N SER A 719 -2.92 10.17 -54.64
CA SER A 719 -2.70 9.85 -56.05
C SER A 719 -3.42 8.55 -56.42
N ASP A 720 -4.13 8.54 -57.56
CA ASP A 720 -4.91 7.38 -57.98
C ASP A 720 -4.95 7.16 -59.49
N GLU A 721 -5.20 5.90 -59.83
CA GLU A 721 -5.71 5.45 -61.12
C GLU A 721 -7.15 4.96 -60.92
N GLY A 722 -8.06 5.85 -60.51
CA GLY A 722 -9.49 5.55 -60.41
C GLY A 722 -9.99 5.02 -59.05
N GLY A 723 -9.20 5.15 -58.00
CA GLY A 723 -9.54 4.77 -56.63
C GLY A 723 -10.69 5.61 -56.05
N ARG A 724 -11.59 4.98 -55.28
CA ARG A 724 -12.69 5.67 -54.58
C ARG A 724 -12.99 5.02 -53.24
N PHE A 725 -13.17 5.82 -52.20
CA PHE A 725 -13.80 5.36 -50.97
C PHE A 725 -15.28 5.09 -51.22
N ILE A 726 -15.74 3.89 -50.85
CA ILE A 726 -17.11 3.44 -51.08
C ILE A 726 -17.84 3.05 -49.80
N ASP A 727 -17.09 2.79 -48.73
CA ASP A 727 -17.62 2.50 -47.41
C ASP A 727 -16.60 2.90 -46.34
N ALA A 728 -17.08 3.14 -45.12
CA ALA A 728 -16.26 3.63 -44.02
C ALA A 728 -16.80 3.10 -42.70
N ALA A 729 -15.90 2.79 -41.76
CA ALA A 729 -16.27 2.26 -40.47
C ALA A 729 -16.93 3.32 -39.56
N HIS A 730 -17.58 2.82 -38.50
CA HIS A 730 -18.10 3.53 -37.31
C HIS A 730 -18.21 5.07 -37.39
N LEU A 731 -19.44 5.57 -37.52
CA LEU A 731 -19.77 7.01 -37.62
C LEU A 731 -18.99 7.76 -38.72
N GLY A 732 -18.41 7.01 -39.65
CA GLY A 732 -17.61 7.55 -40.73
C GLY A 732 -18.43 8.33 -41.74
N THR A 733 -17.79 9.34 -42.33
CA THR A 733 -18.35 10.14 -43.43
C THR A 733 -17.40 10.07 -44.61
N ILE A 734 -17.95 9.86 -45.80
CA ILE A 734 -17.22 9.92 -47.06
C ILE A 734 -17.61 11.23 -47.75
N ALA A 735 -16.62 12.01 -48.16
CA ALA A 735 -16.86 13.25 -48.89
C ALA A 735 -17.57 12.97 -50.22
N VAL A 736 -18.32 13.93 -50.73
CA VAL A 736 -19.06 13.81 -52.00
C VAL A 736 -18.18 13.46 -53.21
N THR A 737 -16.88 13.72 -53.13
CA THR A 737 -15.89 13.39 -54.15
C THR A 737 -15.43 11.92 -54.09
N ASN A 738 -15.74 11.19 -53.02
CA ASN A 738 -15.26 9.85 -52.70
C ASN A 738 -13.72 9.73 -52.63
N GLN A 739 -13.04 10.85 -52.41
CA GLN A 739 -11.57 10.94 -52.35
C GLN A 739 -11.08 11.20 -50.92
N ASN A 740 -11.99 11.58 -50.01
CA ASN A 740 -11.70 11.81 -48.61
C ASN A 740 -12.73 11.08 -47.76
N ALA A 741 -12.30 10.58 -46.61
CA ALA A 741 -13.19 10.08 -45.58
C ALA A 741 -12.71 10.53 -44.19
N THR A 742 -13.62 10.59 -43.24
CA THR A 742 -13.29 10.74 -41.82
C THR A 742 -14.00 9.63 -41.08
N THR A 743 -13.29 8.88 -40.25
CA THR A 743 -13.82 7.79 -39.43
C THR A 743 -13.44 7.98 -37.98
N TYR A 744 -14.00 7.15 -37.11
CA TYR A 744 -13.63 7.08 -35.71
C TYR A 744 -13.26 5.64 -35.34
N THR A 745 -12.30 5.49 -34.45
CA THR A 745 -11.91 4.19 -33.88
C THR A 745 -13.02 3.60 -33.03
N TYR A 746 -13.16 2.28 -33.11
CA TYR A 746 -14.09 1.49 -32.31
C TYR A 746 -13.40 0.23 -31.80
N SER A 747 -13.89 -0.32 -30.69
CA SER A 747 -13.32 -1.52 -30.07
C SER A 747 -13.68 -2.78 -30.85
N THR A 748 -12.70 -3.65 -31.09
CA THR A 748 -12.93 -4.98 -31.69
C THR A 748 -13.71 -5.92 -30.77
N ALA A 749 -13.80 -5.62 -29.47
CA ALA A 749 -14.61 -6.37 -28.51
C ALA A 749 -16.12 -6.07 -28.62
N GLU A 750 -16.49 -4.88 -29.09
CA GLU A 750 -17.90 -4.48 -29.24
C GLU A 750 -18.52 -5.09 -30.50
N THR A 751 -18.82 -6.39 -30.42
CA THR A 751 -19.61 -7.11 -31.44
C THR A 751 -21.07 -6.62 -31.53
N ALA A 752 -21.51 -5.77 -30.60
CA ALA A 752 -22.90 -5.31 -30.48
C ALA A 752 -23.37 -4.36 -31.60
N HIS A 753 -22.45 -3.78 -32.39
CA HIS A 753 -22.79 -2.81 -33.43
C HIS A 753 -22.68 -3.32 -34.88
N GLY A 754 -22.34 -4.61 -35.07
CA GLY A 754 -22.30 -5.21 -36.42
C GLY A 754 -21.22 -4.64 -37.34
N HIS A 755 -20.18 -4.02 -36.78
CA HIS A 755 -19.04 -3.52 -37.53
C HIS A 755 -18.16 -4.67 -38.03
N LYS A 756 -17.65 -4.55 -39.27
CA LYS A 756 -16.64 -5.48 -39.79
C LYS A 756 -15.35 -5.27 -38.99
N THR A 757 -14.83 -6.31 -38.35
CA THR A 757 -13.55 -6.29 -37.63
C THR A 757 -12.51 -7.08 -38.39
N PHE A 758 -11.25 -6.66 -38.27
CA PHE A 758 -10.11 -7.35 -38.86
C PHE A 758 -9.28 -8.02 -37.77
N PRO A 759 -8.44 -9.02 -38.11
CA PRO A 759 -7.52 -9.60 -37.14
C PRO A 759 -6.61 -8.53 -36.53
N PRO A 760 -6.40 -8.51 -35.19
CA PRO A 760 -5.40 -7.65 -34.58
C PRO A 760 -3.98 -7.94 -35.07
N ILE A 761 -3.12 -6.91 -35.11
CA ILE A 761 -1.74 -7.00 -35.61
C ILE A 761 -0.84 -7.84 -34.70
N ASN A 762 -1.11 -7.81 -33.39
CA ASN A 762 -0.41 -8.60 -32.38
C ASN A 762 -1.38 -9.65 -31.82
N ASP A 763 -0.89 -10.69 -31.13
CA ASP A 763 -1.69 -11.75 -30.46
C ASP A 763 -2.67 -11.22 -29.37
N GLN A 764 -2.92 -9.91 -29.34
CA GLN A 764 -3.90 -9.20 -28.52
C GLN A 764 -5.31 -9.65 -28.86
N THR A 765 -6.14 -9.80 -27.83
CA THR A 765 -7.54 -10.21 -28.00
C THR A 765 -8.48 -9.05 -28.34
N VAL A 766 -8.07 -7.81 -28.03
CA VAL A 766 -8.89 -6.59 -28.20
C VAL A 766 -7.97 -5.42 -28.58
N GLU A 767 -8.40 -4.61 -29.54
CA GLU A 767 -7.76 -3.34 -29.94
C GLU A 767 -8.81 -2.37 -30.49
N CYS A 768 -8.39 -1.13 -30.74
CA CYS A 768 -9.21 -0.15 -31.44
C CYS A 768 -8.89 -0.21 -32.92
N GLN A 769 -9.92 -0.27 -33.76
CA GLN A 769 -9.79 -0.27 -35.20
C GLN A 769 -10.63 0.82 -35.83
N THR A 770 -10.21 1.27 -36.99
CA THR A 770 -11.10 1.94 -37.95
C THR A 770 -10.65 1.64 -39.36
N TRP A 771 -11.55 1.73 -40.33
CA TRP A 771 -11.21 1.37 -41.70
C TRP A 771 -12.02 2.14 -42.73
N VAL A 772 -11.47 2.19 -43.94
CA VAL A 772 -12.16 2.60 -45.16
C VAL A 772 -12.11 1.47 -46.17
N LYS A 773 -13.20 1.31 -46.92
CA LYS A 773 -13.27 0.40 -48.07
C LYS A 773 -12.95 1.18 -49.32
N LEU A 774 -11.89 0.77 -49.97
CA LEU A 774 -11.41 1.34 -51.22
C LEU A 774 -11.84 0.45 -52.39
N SER A 775 -12.33 1.08 -53.45
CA SER A 775 -12.64 0.44 -54.73
C SER A 775 -11.73 0.99 -55.81
N ASN A 776 -11.13 0.12 -56.60
CA ASN A 776 -10.49 0.52 -57.85
C ASN A 776 -11.00 -0.33 -59.01
N SER A 777 -11.84 0.25 -59.87
CA SER A 777 -12.37 -0.46 -61.05
C SER A 777 -11.34 -0.67 -62.15
N LEU A 778 -10.22 0.03 -62.12
CA LEU A 778 -9.12 -0.13 -63.07
C LEU A 778 -8.07 -1.14 -62.59
N LEU A 779 -8.24 -1.71 -61.38
CA LEU A 779 -7.32 -2.68 -60.77
C LEU A 779 -5.85 -2.21 -60.69
N GLY A 780 -5.63 -0.90 -60.83
CA GLY A 780 -4.32 -0.25 -60.68
C GLY A 780 -4.02 0.15 -59.23
N ARG A 781 -2.86 0.76 -59.03
CA ARG A 781 -2.42 1.20 -57.70
C ARG A 781 -3.16 2.46 -57.25
N THR A 782 -3.45 2.56 -55.97
CA THR A 782 -4.01 3.78 -55.34
C THR A 782 -3.19 4.11 -54.11
N ASN A 783 -2.72 5.35 -54.00
CA ASN A 783 -2.04 5.82 -52.80
C ASN A 783 -3.02 6.49 -51.86
N VAL A 784 -2.94 6.11 -50.58
CA VAL A 784 -3.81 6.63 -49.54
C VAL A 784 -2.97 7.14 -48.39
N PHE A 785 -3.23 8.40 -48.06
CA PHE A 785 -2.69 9.08 -46.90
C PHE A 785 -3.70 9.05 -45.74
N ILE A 786 -3.26 8.63 -44.57
CA ILE A 786 -4.07 8.45 -43.36
C ILE A 786 -3.54 9.38 -42.27
N ILE A 787 -4.42 10.08 -41.56
CA ILE A 787 -4.06 10.98 -40.46
C ILE A 787 -4.84 10.60 -39.21
N ALA A 788 -4.15 10.09 -38.19
CA ALA A 788 -4.71 9.89 -36.85
C ALA A 788 -4.54 11.17 -36.01
N HIS A 789 -5.62 11.64 -35.39
CA HIS A 789 -5.61 12.86 -34.58
C HIS A 789 -5.43 12.53 -33.11
N GLU A 790 -4.18 12.56 -32.67
CA GLU A 790 -3.82 12.39 -31.26
C GLU A 790 -4.25 13.58 -30.38
N PRO A 791 -4.26 13.37 -29.05
CA PRO A 791 -4.15 14.45 -28.08
C PRO A 791 -3.04 15.46 -28.45
N ALA A 792 -3.26 16.73 -28.08
CA ALA A 792 -2.41 17.85 -28.52
C ALA A 792 -0.93 17.74 -28.12
N ASP A 793 -0.60 16.88 -27.15
CA ASP A 793 0.73 16.62 -26.62
C ASP A 793 1.54 15.58 -27.40
N GLU A 794 0.90 14.65 -28.08
CA GLU A 794 1.54 13.60 -28.89
C GLU A 794 1.68 14.02 -30.37
N GLY A 795 0.78 14.90 -30.82
CA GLY A 795 0.77 15.43 -32.20
C GLY A 795 0.25 14.41 -33.21
N LYS A 796 -0.06 14.86 -34.44
CA LYS A 796 -0.75 14.00 -35.42
C LYS A 796 0.19 12.95 -36.02
N LEU A 797 -0.34 11.76 -36.31
CA LEU A 797 0.37 10.71 -37.02
C LEU A 797 -0.15 10.56 -38.45
N GLY A 798 0.77 10.62 -39.42
CA GLY A 798 0.48 10.41 -40.83
C GLY A 798 1.02 9.06 -41.30
N PHE A 799 0.24 8.32 -42.07
CA PHE A 799 0.66 7.08 -42.70
C PHE A 799 0.41 7.18 -44.20
N ASP A 800 1.35 6.70 -45.00
CA ASP A 800 1.21 6.63 -46.45
C ASP A 800 1.20 5.17 -46.89
N ARG A 801 0.22 4.78 -47.70
CA ARG A 801 -0.02 3.39 -48.12
C ARG A 801 -0.40 3.31 -49.58
N ILE A 802 0.46 2.66 -50.35
CA ILE A 802 0.15 2.21 -51.71
C ILE A 802 -0.66 0.94 -51.61
N VAL A 803 -1.90 0.98 -52.09
CA VAL A 803 -2.80 -0.15 -52.21
C VAL A 803 -2.71 -0.69 -53.63
N ASP A 804 -2.26 -1.94 -53.76
CA ASP A 804 -2.18 -2.63 -55.04
C ASP A 804 -3.41 -3.52 -55.26
N PHE A 805 -4.05 -3.37 -56.42
CA PHE A 805 -5.23 -4.12 -56.84
C PHE A 805 -4.91 -5.13 -57.95
N THR A 806 -3.65 -5.25 -58.36
CA THR A 806 -3.18 -6.22 -59.35
C THR A 806 -3.09 -7.63 -58.73
N ASP A 807 -3.10 -8.67 -59.56
CA ASP A 807 -2.91 -10.08 -59.15
C ASP A 807 -1.72 -10.68 -59.91
N GLU A 808 -1.29 -11.89 -59.54
CA GLU A 808 -0.18 -12.58 -60.18
C GLU A 808 -0.60 -13.97 -60.66
N ILE A 809 -0.26 -14.29 -61.91
CA ILE A 809 -0.37 -15.67 -62.42
C ILE A 809 1.02 -16.25 -62.62
N THR A 810 1.17 -17.52 -62.25
CA THR A 810 2.42 -18.26 -62.42
C THR A 810 2.28 -19.31 -63.53
N TYR A 811 3.07 -19.17 -64.60
CA TYR A 811 3.22 -20.18 -65.64
C TYR A 811 4.37 -21.14 -65.33
N THR A 812 4.14 -22.43 -65.52
CA THR A 812 5.23 -23.41 -65.59
C THR A 812 5.56 -23.68 -67.06
N LEU A 813 6.72 -23.21 -67.51
CA LEU A 813 7.21 -23.42 -68.86
C LEU A 813 8.12 -24.65 -68.87
N ASN A 814 7.75 -25.66 -69.66
CA ASN A 814 8.51 -26.89 -69.87
C ASN A 814 9.40 -26.80 -71.11
N PHE A 815 10.56 -27.44 -71.04
CA PHE A 815 11.40 -27.63 -72.22
C PHE A 815 10.75 -28.64 -73.19
N ARG A 816 10.71 -28.40 -74.49
CA ARG A 816 11.22 -27.24 -75.24
C ARG A 816 10.17 -26.16 -75.51
N TRP A 817 8.89 -26.52 -75.48
CA TRP A 817 7.78 -25.65 -75.86
C TRP A 817 6.65 -25.78 -74.85
N SER A 818 6.09 -24.64 -74.45
CA SER A 818 4.86 -24.57 -73.66
C SER A 818 3.85 -23.71 -74.38
N LEU A 819 2.60 -24.17 -74.40
CA LEU A 819 1.47 -23.37 -74.84
C LEU A 819 0.84 -22.74 -73.60
N ILE A 820 0.78 -21.42 -73.57
CA ILE A 820 0.09 -20.67 -72.54
C ILE A 820 -1.03 -19.85 -73.15
N THR A 821 -2.00 -19.49 -72.32
CA THR A 821 -2.91 -18.38 -72.60
C THR A 821 -2.40 -17.17 -71.83
N TRP A 822 -2.09 -16.08 -72.52
CA TRP A 822 -1.61 -14.85 -71.88
C TRP A 822 -2.71 -14.26 -71.00
N ALA A 823 -2.38 -13.95 -69.77
CA ALA A 823 -3.29 -13.38 -68.78
C ALA A 823 -2.72 -12.10 -68.14
N GLY A 824 -1.54 -11.63 -68.57
CA GLY A 824 -1.01 -10.33 -68.16
C GLY A 824 -1.54 -9.19 -69.03
N ALA A 825 -0.98 -7.99 -68.87
CA ALA A 825 -1.43 -6.76 -69.54
C ALA A 825 -1.67 -6.92 -71.06
N ASP A 826 -2.79 -6.39 -71.55
CA ASP A 826 -3.17 -6.45 -72.97
C ASP A 826 -2.25 -5.58 -73.83
N GLY A 827 -1.78 -6.13 -74.94
CA GLY A 827 -0.89 -5.44 -75.89
C GLY A 827 0.53 -5.20 -75.39
N ILE A 828 0.95 -5.77 -74.25
CA ILE A 828 2.30 -5.60 -73.71
C ILE A 828 3.37 -6.12 -74.68
N SER A 829 4.49 -5.44 -74.81
CA SER A 829 5.57 -5.93 -75.66
C SER A 829 6.12 -7.27 -75.12
N PRO A 830 6.47 -8.24 -75.98
CA PRO A 830 7.11 -9.47 -75.51
C PRO A 830 8.40 -9.24 -74.71
N THR A 831 9.07 -8.10 -74.91
CA THR A 831 10.27 -7.74 -74.14
C THR A 831 9.91 -7.37 -72.71
N ASP A 832 8.90 -6.52 -72.52
CA ASP A 832 8.46 -6.06 -71.20
C ASP A 832 7.80 -7.21 -70.42
N ALA A 833 6.98 -8.02 -71.10
CA ALA A 833 6.39 -9.22 -70.52
C ALA A 833 7.45 -10.20 -69.99
N LEU A 834 8.46 -10.53 -70.80
CA LEU A 834 9.49 -11.50 -70.40
C LEU A 834 10.53 -10.93 -69.42
N SER A 835 10.73 -9.61 -69.41
CA SER A 835 11.70 -8.97 -68.52
C SER A 835 11.13 -8.58 -67.15
N GLY A 836 9.81 -8.65 -66.96
CA GLY A 836 9.15 -8.20 -65.74
C GLY A 836 9.20 -6.68 -65.60
N THR A 837 9.00 -5.95 -66.71
CA THR A 837 9.05 -4.48 -66.74
C THR A 837 7.81 -3.90 -67.42
N GLY A 838 7.67 -2.57 -67.43
CA GLY A 838 6.51 -1.90 -68.03
C GLY A 838 5.22 -2.25 -67.28
N ALA A 839 4.18 -2.65 -68.01
CA ALA A 839 2.92 -3.12 -67.42
C ALA A 839 3.04 -4.50 -66.74
N ASN A 840 4.22 -5.14 -66.72
CA ASN A 840 4.50 -6.36 -65.96
C ASN A 840 5.54 -6.11 -64.84
N ASP A 841 5.61 -4.89 -64.30
CA ASP A 841 6.52 -4.51 -63.21
C ASP A 841 6.13 -5.23 -61.90
N GLY A 842 6.94 -6.22 -61.51
CA GLY A 842 6.64 -7.21 -60.46
C GLY A 842 6.75 -8.66 -60.95
N GLY A 843 6.67 -8.88 -62.26
CA GLY A 843 6.84 -10.19 -62.89
C GLY A 843 8.28 -10.72 -62.85
N THR A 844 8.45 -12.03 -63.00
CA THR A 844 9.78 -12.68 -63.04
C THR A 844 10.47 -12.41 -64.38
N ASN A 845 11.71 -11.94 -64.34
CA ASN A 845 12.54 -11.79 -65.54
C ASN A 845 13.03 -13.16 -66.05
N ILE A 846 12.48 -13.61 -67.18
CA ILE A 846 12.87 -14.84 -67.89
C ILE A 846 13.42 -14.57 -69.29
N LEU A 847 13.68 -13.32 -69.65
CA LEU A 847 14.06 -12.91 -71.01
C LEU A 847 15.27 -13.69 -71.52
N SER A 848 16.27 -13.95 -70.67
CA SER A 848 17.47 -14.72 -71.03
C SER A 848 17.19 -16.19 -71.29
N GLU A 849 16.14 -16.74 -70.68
CA GLU A 849 15.78 -18.16 -70.73
C GLU A 849 14.88 -18.48 -71.92
N VAL A 850 14.30 -17.48 -72.58
CA VAL A 850 13.43 -17.69 -73.74
C VAL A 850 14.25 -17.68 -75.04
N THR A 851 13.95 -18.63 -75.94
CA THR A 851 14.55 -18.72 -77.27
C THR A 851 13.63 -18.21 -78.36
N ALA A 852 12.31 -18.36 -78.22
CA ALA A 852 11.32 -17.87 -79.16
C ALA A 852 9.94 -17.79 -78.51
N VAL A 853 9.12 -16.85 -78.97
CA VAL A 853 7.68 -16.75 -78.70
C VAL A 853 6.95 -16.72 -80.04
N TYR A 854 5.89 -17.50 -80.18
CA TYR A 854 5.03 -17.51 -81.36
C TYR A 854 3.58 -17.24 -80.98
N GLY A 855 2.95 -16.30 -81.69
CA GLY A 855 1.52 -16.00 -81.61
C GLY A 855 0.83 -16.18 -82.95
N TRP A 856 -0.44 -16.57 -82.96
CA TRP A 856 -1.21 -16.74 -84.19
C TRP A 856 -2.04 -15.49 -84.50
N GLN A 857 -1.84 -14.88 -85.68
CA GLN A 857 -2.64 -13.75 -86.14
C GLN A 857 -3.77 -14.24 -87.06
N GLN A 858 -5.02 -14.18 -86.57
CA GLN A 858 -6.17 -14.71 -87.28
C GLN A 858 -6.48 -13.99 -88.59
N GLN A 859 -6.31 -12.67 -88.65
CA GLN A 859 -6.65 -11.85 -89.82
C GLN A 859 -5.80 -12.19 -91.05
N SER A 860 -4.51 -12.44 -90.83
CA SER A 860 -3.54 -12.80 -91.87
C SER A 860 -3.35 -14.31 -92.02
N GLN A 861 -3.93 -15.12 -91.13
CA GLN A 861 -3.73 -16.57 -91.05
C GLN A 861 -2.23 -16.93 -91.00
N SER A 862 -1.45 -16.20 -90.20
CA SER A 862 0.00 -16.35 -90.10
C SER A 862 0.48 -16.45 -88.65
N TRP A 863 1.59 -17.15 -88.45
CA TRP A 863 2.32 -17.13 -87.18
C TRP A 863 3.23 -15.90 -87.14
N LEU A 864 3.09 -15.11 -86.10
CA LEU A 864 4.04 -14.06 -85.71
C LEU A 864 5.05 -14.65 -84.74
N SER A 865 6.27 -14.13 -84.77
CA SER A 865 7.39 -14.62 -83.99
C SER A 865 8.12 -13.49 -83.28
N PHE A 866 8.69 -13.81 -82.12
CA PHE A 866 9.62 -12.97 -81.37
C PHE A 866 10.80 -13.81 -80.87
N PHE A 867 12.02 -13.30 -81.03
CA PHE A 867 13.27 -13.93 -80.61
C PHE A 867 14.06 -12.92 -79.75
N PRO A 868 14.23 -13.18 -78.43
CA PRO A 868 14.94 -12.27 -77.53
C PRO A 868 16.37 -11.93 -78.00
N ASP A 869 17.08 -12.90 -78.57
CA ASP A 869 18.46 -12.74 -79.05
C ASP A 869 18.55 -12.17 -80.48
N GLY A 870 17.43 -11.80 -81.13
CA GLY A 870 17.34 -11.43 -82.55
C GLY A 870 16.61 -10.13 -82.88
N VAL A 871 16.30 -9.29 -81.87
CA VAL A 871 15.51 -8.06 -82.02
C VAL A 871 16.02 -7.20 -83.19
N GLY A 872 15.17 -6.94 -84.19
CA GLY A 872 15.50 -6.09 -85.35
C GLY A 872 15.73 -6.79 -86.70
N VAL A 873 15.60 -8.12 -86.81
CA VAL A 873 15.60 -8.82 -88.11
C VAL A 873 14.22 -8.65 -88.80
N PRO A 874 14.13 -7.99 -89.98
CA PRO A 874 12.86 -7.80 -90.68
C PRO A 874 12.22 -9.13 -91.06
N GLY A 875 10.96 -9.33 -90.65
CA GLY A 875 10.21 -10.57 -90.90
C GLY A 875 10.51 -11.73 -89.96
N ALA A 876 11.32 -11.54 -88.91
CA ALA A 876 11.55 -12.53 -87.86
C ALA A 876 11.11 -12.07 -86.46
N ASN A 877 10.84 -10.79 -86.24
CA ASN A 877 10.29 -10.24 -84.98
C ASN A 877 9.04 -9.41 -85.28
N ASP A 878 8.02 -10.07 -85.80
CA ASP A 878 6.74 -9.47 -86.20
C ASP A 878 5.66 -9.59 -85.11
N LEU A 879 5.92 -10.35 -84.03
CA LEU A 879 5.10 -10.29 -82.81
C LEU A 879 5.51 -9.08 -81.96
N THR A 880 4.64 -8.07 -81.91
CA THR A 880 4.91 -6.78 -81.25
C THR A 880 4.17 -6.59 -79.93
N GLY A 881 3.13 -7.40 -79.66
CA GLY A 881 2.37 -7.37 -78.42
C GLY A 881 1.82 -8.75 -78.06
N LEU A 882 1.65 -9.01 -76.76
CA LEU A 882 0.89 -10.13 -76.23
C LEU A 882 -0.51 -9.62 -75.85
N GLU A 883 -1.55 -10.20 -76.45
CA GLU A 883 -2.95 -9.84 -76.24
C GLU A 883 -3.54 -10.73 -75.15
N GLU A 884 -4.30 -10.14 -74.24
CA GLU A 884 -4.92 -10.87 -73.13
C GLU A 884 -5.90 -11.93 -73.69
N GLY A 885 -5.84 -13.15 -73.14
CA GLY A 885 -6.64 -14.29 -73.58
C GLY A 885 -6.14 -14.96 -74.87
N ALA A 886 -5.13 -14.42 -75.55
CA ALA A 886 -4.53 -15.06 -76.72
C ALA A 886 -3.53 -16.16 -76.32
N ALA A 887 -3.40 -17.17 -77.18
CA ALA A 887 -2.53 -18.32 -76.93
C ALA A 887 -1.15 -18.13 -77.57
N TYR A 888 -0.09 -18.40 -76.80
CA TYR A 888 1.30 -18.24 -77.22
C TYR A 888 2.11 -19.50 -76.96
N TRP A 889 2.94 -19.86 -77.95
CA TRP A 889 3.96 -20.88 -77.80
C TRP A 889 5.27 -20.24 -77.35
N ILE A 890 5.77 -20.64 -76.19
CA ILE A 890 7.03 -20.13 -75.63
C ILE A 890 8.05 -21.26 -75.59
N ALA A 891 9.21 -21.02 -76.17
CA ALA A 891 10.34 -21.95 -76.11
C ALA A 891 11.41 -21.46 -75.16
N ILE A 892 11.86 -22.34 -74.25
CA ILE A 892 12.88 -22.02 -73.24
C ILE A 892 14.21 -22.74 -73.49
N LYS A 893 15.29 -22.21 -72.89
CA LYS A 893 16.66 -22.76 -72.91
C LYS A 893 16.80 -23.87 -71.84
N GLY A 894 17.65 -24.86 -72.14
CA GLY A 894 18.00 -25.94 -71.19
C GLY A 894 16.88 -26.97 -70.93
N PRO A 895 17.19 -28.17 -70.41
CA PRO A 895 16.24 -29.28 -70.30
C PRO A 895 15.22 -29.18 -69.15
N ASN A 896 15.33 -28.16 -68.30
CA ASN A 896 14.54 -28.02 -67.08
C ASN A 896 13.34 -27.09 -67.31
N SER A 897 12.29 -27.25 -66.50
CA SER A 897 11.17 -26.30 -66.48
C SER A 897 11.57 -25.00 -65.76
N ILE A 898 11.01 -23.87 -66.18
CA ILE A 898 11.11 -22.59 -65.48
C ILE A 898 9.73 -22.13 -65.01
N THR A 899 9.73 -21.44 -63.87
CA THR A 899 8.55 -20.77 -63.34
C THR A 899 8.58 -19.31 -63.78
N TRP A 900 7.50 -18.83 -64.37
CA TRP A 900 7.36 -17.46 -64.85
C TRP A 900 6.12 -16.82 -64.26
N THR A 901 6.32 -15.93 -63.28
CA THR A 901 5.24 -15.13 -62.70
C THR A 901 5.05 -13.85 -63.50
N VAL A 902 3.79 -13.51 -63.78
CA VAL A 902 3.42 -12.25 -64.42
C VAL A 902 2.28 -11.59 -63.66
N VAL A 903 2.30 -10.27 -63.63
CA VAL A 903 1.24 -9.44 -63.09
C VAL A 903 0.05 -9.49 -64.05
N THR A 904 -1.14 -9.74 -63.52
CA THR A 904 -2.43 -9.74 -64.22
C THR A 904 -3.24 -8.53 -63.80
N ASP A 905 -4.27 -8.22 -64.60
CA ASP A 905 -5.23 -7.14 -64.31
C ASP A 905 -4.60 -5.73 -64.27
N VAL A 906 -3.53 -5.54 -65.02
CA VAL A 906 -2.76 -4.31 -65.20
C VAL A 906 -3.31 -3.56 -66.42
N ASN A 907 -3.86 -2.37 -66.22
CA ASN A 907 -4.36 -1.48 -67.29
C ASN A 907 -3.28 -0.56 -67.87
#